data_AF-A0A6A6A1R9-F1
#
_entry.id   AF-A0A6A6A1R9-F1
#
_cell.length_a   1.000
_cell.length_b   1.000
_cell.length_c   1.000
_cell.angle_alpha   90.00
_cell.angle_beta   90.00
_cell.angle_gamma   90.00
#
_symmetry.space_group_name_H-M   'P 1'
#
loop_
_entity.id
_entity.type
_entity.pdbx_description
1 polymer ?
#
loop_
_entity_poly.entity_id
_entity_poly.type
_entity_poly.pdbx_seq_one_letter_code
_entity_poly.pdbx_strand_id
1 'polypeptide(L)'
;MADIQSIPTDGPSSPIPTGQTTDQTPDQKVVEDWLENKLYTEYATIEPKAYSRKLYALRMGQFLDILRTAGPKSWLYEDAINMSLALLTNIPSRRDCFFLPSFDAQMLCQLGLGVVGIDGLYPEIGQSLRDADKRWIIIPCNDGMLGNLFDIPVGEDGKIWEMGKQRPAKEDPQHLGKQRPTKEDPKKQNAVRRPLGEGEHWGLMIIDKREETARWLDSAVSLKEQIKNGKKVTSISEMFNAGRAAGKVLRGYDKLLGRKPGQFTVSTIKWSAHQTYDNTTVGDRGACGPWMYACLKHIYETPGALDDVNAHFKRGSRVSGVFGRGGKGFNSKRTREDIVKQIRLKQEEKEKREELGLGLKPEIIKILGLGVSLPDLFAAVKRHQSVQEEEVEDEGLALKLQQAHDKLQEYQPQWQAALAEGVFDGDLSGYVKMLKVQEQILGDAEHNGDSEETPITYTRVSIGDVLYVVPNDDEQFWETQDESWSDDDIPDFARMPKKELREWEALHPKIAKAKGKRGEGHTHATSRAMLQAKFKETFLREPDANFRDVWVRDHTVFDKHITYTVPQIRYEIMNKYEPKTLERLEKYAQSATSTGSGTVINHATTTPPPRTHQSAIIHPHDIDMVPRDFADEQEVDEPALAKWKEANEHHFEEMKLREEGTGDHISFRAALQALSGSSFTDESDARLRTIWIRDGFALDEGFRAQDVADLDFAAMRIRLWDVYERFRLDGSEGLPDSDSDSDGDGDDSNDDVDVDSPEEDSPDANPKKGEGSKKRPYEPEEGEEEDGHTTKKQKHGDESEQSHTNGPKTKEKKRVVAYPKGFTKNTLPELASLQSKQLPILMTVNKDLFDGHSTS
;
A
#
# COMPACT_ATOMS: atom_id res chain seq x y z
N MET A 1 59.16 -28.50 42.73
CA MET A 1 60.10 -27.40 42.46
C MET A 1 60.82 -27.75 41.18
N ALA A 2 60.34 -27.22 40.06
CA ALA A 2 60.97 -27.31 38.74
C ALA A 2 60.56 -26.06 37.95
N ASP A 3 61.53 -25.52 37.23
CA ASP A 3 61.64 -24.14 36.80
C ASP A 3 60.62 -23.66 35.77
N ILE A 4 60.36 -22.35 35.88
CA ILE A 4 59.45 -21.52 35.10
C ILE A 4 60.12 -21.19 33.76
N GLN A 5 59.49 -21.58 32.64
CA GLN A 5 59.73 -20.97 31.34
C GLN A 5 58.59 -20.00 31.00
N SER A 6 58.97 -18.76 30.71
CA SER A 6 58.13 -17.63 30.35
C SER A 6 57.47 -17.79 28.98
N ILE A 7 56.15 -17.58 28.91
CA ILE A 7 55.36 -17.46 27.67
C ILE A 7 55.36 -15.98 27.24
N PRO A 8 55.58 -15.64 25.95
CA PRO A 8 55.58 -14.27 25.48
C PRO A 8 54.14 -13.72 25.34
N THR A 9 54.00 -12.45 25.67
CA THR A 9 52.78 -11.64 25.66
C THR A 9 52.27 -11.28 24.27
N ASP A 10 50.94 -11.18 24.18
CA ASP A 10 50.10 -10.87 23.02
C ASP A 10 50.52 -9.63 22.22
N GLY A 11 50.48 -9.78 20.89
CA GLY A 11 50.44 -8.67 19.93
C GLY A 11 48.99 -8.19 19.68
N PRO A 12 48.79 -6.94 19.24
CA PRO A 12 47.46 -6.37 19.05
C PRO A 12 46.72 -7.06 17.90
N SER A 13 45.53 -7.59 18.19
CA SER A 13 44.62 -8.16 17.21
C SER A 13 44.10 -7.08 16.27
N SER A 14 44.32 -7.29 14.96
CA SER A 14 43.73 -6.47 13.90
C SER A 14 42.20 -6.53 13.94
N PRO A 15 41.51 -5.42 13.59
CA PRO A 15 40.05 -5.39 13.53
C PRO A 15 39.53 -6.36 12.47
N ILE A 16 38.56 -7.19 12.86
CA ILE A 16 37.83 -8.10 11.99
C ILE A 16 37.06 -7.25 10.96
N PRO A 17 37.20 -7.48 9.64
CA PRO A 17 36.43 -6.76 8.64
C PRO A 17 34.95 -7.14 8.73
N THR A 18 34.12 -6.26 9.30
CA THR A 18 32.66 -6.36 9.22
C THR A 18 32.23 -5.84 7.85
N GLY A 19 31.92 -6.74 6.92
CA GLY A 19 31.38 -6.34 5.62
C GLY A 19 31.63 -7.33 4.48
N GLN A 20 31.40 -8.63 4.69
CA GLN A 20 31.12 -9.52 3.56
C GLN A 20 29.60 -9.68 3.49
N THR A 21 28.96 -8.93 2.59
CA THR A 21 27.64 -9.27 2.08
C THR A 21 27.76 -10.67 1.50
N THR A 22 27.15 -11.65 2.15
CA THR A 22 27.06 -13.01 1.62
C THR A 22 26.31 -12.92 0.30
N ASP A 23 26.98 -13.23 -0.81
CA ASP A 23 26.36 -13.26 -2.14
C ASP A 23 25.10 -14.13 -2.07
N GLN A 24 23.93 -13.51 -2.24
CA GLN A 24 22.67 -14.21 -2.33
C GLN A 24 22.71 -15.13 -3.56
N THR A 25 22.19 -16.35 -3.44
CA THR A 25 22.13 -17.26 -4.58
C THR A 25 21.09 -16.75 -5.60
N PRO A 26 21.23 -17.08 -6.90
CA PRO A 26 20.21 -16.73 -7.90
C PRO A 26 18.79 -17.15 -7.50
N ASP A 27 18.65 -18.33 -6.87
CA ASP A 27 17.36 -18.82 -6.38
C ASP A 27 16.78 -17.95 -5.25
N GLN A 28 17.62 -17.44 -4.34
CA GLN A 28 17.18 -16.52 -3.29
C GLN A 28 16.64 -15.23 -3.91
N LYS A 29 17.32 -14.70 -4.92
CA LYS A 29 16.87 -13.50 -5.63
C LYS A 29 15.53 -13.70 -6.34
N VAL A 30 15.31 -14.86 -6.96
CA VAL A 30 14.03 -15.20 -7.60
C VAL A 30 12.90 -15.30 -6.58
N VAL A 31 13.15 -15.91 -5.42
CA VAL A 31 12.15 -16.01 -4.34
C VAL A 31 11.86 -14.64 -3.73
N GLU A 32 12.88 -13.83 -3.49
CA GLU A 32 12.73 -12.46 -2.99
C GLU A 32 11.95 -11.60 -3.98
N ASP A 33 12.28 -11.65 -5.28
CA ASP A 33 11.54 -10.95 -6.33
C ASP A 33 10.08 -11.41 -6.39
N TRP A 34 9.82 -12.72 -6.31
CA TRP A 34 8.45 -13.22 -6.29
C TRP A 34 7.69 -12.78 -5.03
N LEU A 35 8.31 -12.77 -3.85
CA LEU A 35 7.68 -12.30 -2.61
C LEU A 35 7.41 -10.79 -2.63
N GLU A 36 8.36 -10.00 -3.13
CA GLU A 36 8.32 -8.55 -3.08
C GLU A 36 7.53 -7.96 -4.24
N ASN A 37 7.63 -8.50 -5.45
CA ASN A 37 7.11 -7.89 -6.67
C ASN A 37 5.89 -8.59 -7.25
N LYS A 38 5.62 -9.86 -6.92
CA LYS A 38 4.40 -10.51 -7.38
C LYS A 38 3.18 -9.96 -6.64
N LEU A 39 2.33 -9.25 -7.38
CA LEU A 39 0.98 -8.93 -6.93
C LEU A 39 0.18 -10.22 -6.72
N TYR A 40 -0.40 -10.37 -5.53
CA TYR A 40 -1.29 -11.49 -5.20
C TYR A 40 -2.75 -11.15 -5.54
N THR A 41 -3.24 -10.01 -5.06
CA THR A 41 -4.61 -9.59 -5.33
C THR A 41 -4.74 -8.08 -5.30
N GLU A 42 -5.69 -7.58 -6.08
CA GLU A 42 -6.19 -6.22 -6.02
C GLU A 42 -7.67 -6.23 -5.63
N TYR A 43 -8.06 -5.34 -4.75
CA TYR A 43 -9.42 -5.20 -4.29
C TYR A 43 -9.89 -3.75 -4.41
N ALA A 44 -10.89 -3.52 -5.27
CA ALA A 44 -11.62 -2.27 -5.32
C ALA A 44 -12.86 -2.36 -4.41
N THR A 45 -13.09 -1.37 -3.55
CA THR A 45 -14.30 -1.33 -2.70
C THR A 45 -15.57 -1.28 -3.54
N ILE A 46 -16.62 -1.93 -3.05
CA ILE A 46 -17.93 -2.00 -3.71
C ILE A 46 -18.76 -0.79 -3.29
N GLU A 47 -18.30 0.41 -3.63
CA GLU A 47 -19.06 1.63 -3.43
C GLU A 47 -19.76 2.03 -4.74
N PRO A 48 -21.05 2.42 -4.70
CA PRO A 48 -21.80 2.77 -5.89
C PRO A 48 -21.20 4.02 -6.56
N LYS A 49 -20.70 4.96 -5.77
CA LYS A 49 -20.13 6.22 -6.21
C LYS A 49 -18.64 6.07 -6.45
N ALA A 50 -18.17 6.48 -7.63
CA ALA A 50 -16.78 6.29 -8.07
C ALA A 50 -15.76 6.92 -7.11
N TYR A 51 -16.04 8.12 -6.59
CA TYR A 51 -15.18 8.83 -5.65
C TYR A 51 -14.97 8.11 -4.31
N SER A 52 -15.88 7.19 -3.93
CA SER A 52 -15.76 6.38 -2.72
C SER A 52 -15.08 5.03 -2.98
N ARG A 53 -14.78 4.70 -4.23
CA ARG A 53 -14.06 3.47 -4.57
C ARG A 53 -12.59 3.61 -4.24
N LYS A 54 -12.07 2.66 -3.48
CA LYS A 54 -10.67 2.61 -3.06
C LYS A 54 -10.08 1.30 -3.52
N LEU A 55 -8.87 1.36 -4.10
CA LEU A 55 -8.12 0.21 -4.58
C LEU A 55 -7.07 -0.16 -3.53
N TYR A 56 -7.01 -1.44 -3.18
CA TYR A 56 -5.98 -2.00 -2.32
C TYR A 56 -5.25 -3.10 -3.08
N ALA A 57 -3.93 -3.13 -2.97
CA ALA A 57 -3.11 -4.16 -3.57
C ALA A 57 -2.36 -4.91 -2.47
N LEU A 58 -2.30 -6.23 -2.57
CA LEU A 58 -1.45 -7.05 -1.72
C LEU A 58 -0.44 -7.78 -2.58
N ARG A 59 0.84 -7.59 -2.26
CA ARG A 59 1.93 -8.42 -2.77
C ARG A 59 1.94 -9.76 -2.06
N MET A 60 2.52 -10.75 -2.71
CA MET A 60 2.55 -12.12 -2.23
C MET A 60 3.22 -12.23 -0.85
N GLY A 61 4.37 -11.60 -0.65
CA GLY A 61 5.04 -11.58 0.66
C GLY A 61 4.17 -10.97 1.76
N GLN A 62 3.45 -9.90 1.46
CA GLN A 62 2.54 -9.25 2.42
C GLN A 62 1.37 -10.17 2.78
N PHE A 63 0.77 -10.86 1.80
CA PHE A 63 -0.31 -11.82 2.03
C PHE A 63 0.14 -12.96 2.95
N LEU A 64 1.34 -13.51 2.72
CA LEU A 64 1.90 -14.58 3.55
C LEU A 64 2.25 -14.09 4.96
N ASP A 65 2.73 -12.85 5.07
CA ASP A 65 3.08 -12.25 6.35
C ASP A 65 1.85 -12.04 7.25
N ILE A 66 0.62 -12.02 6.72
CA ILE A 66 -0.63 -12.00 7.51
C ILE A 66 -0.67 -13.15 8.52
N LEU A 67 -0.22 -14.36 8.14
CA LEU A 67 -0.26 -15.55 8.99
C LEU A 67 0.77 -15.55 10.13
N ARG A 68 1.77 -14.65 10.09
CA ARG A 68 2.84 -14.63 11.09
C ARG A 68 2.34 -14.07 12.41
N THR A 69 2.57 -14.81 13.48
CA THR A 69 2.25 -14.40 14.86
C THR A 69 3.49 -14.09 15.69
N ALA A 70 4.68 -14.08 15.09
CA ALA A 70 5.92 -13.79 15.81
C ALA A 70 6.95 -13.09 14.91
N GLY A 71 7.89 -12.40 15.54
CA GLY A 71 8.98 -11.67 14.86
C GLY A 71 8.55 -10.31 14.29
N PRO A 72 9.47 -9.60 13.61
CA PRO A 72 9.22 -8.25 13.08
C PRO A 72 8.11 -8.23 12.03
N LYS A 73 7.90 -9.34 11.32
CA LYS A 73 6.85 -9.51 10.30
C LYS A 73 5.50 -9.98 10.86
N SER A 74 5.32 -9.99 12.19
CA SER A 74 4.01 -10.32 12.79
C SER A 74 3.00 -9.18 12.67
N TRP A 75 3.46 -7.99 12.34
CA TRP A 75 2.64 -6.79 12.20
C TRP A 75 1.93 -6.83 10.85
N LEU A 76 0.63 -6.54 10.83
CA LEU A 76 -0.08 -6.41 9.56
C LEU A 76 0.30 -5.10 8.88
N TYR A 77 0.57 -5.19 7.59
CA TYR A 77 0.75 -4.05 6.72
C TYR A 77 -0.55 -3.25 6.58
N GLU A 78 -0.41 -1.98 6.23
CA GLU A 78 -1.51 -1.05 6.02
C GLU A 78 -2.54 -1.60 5.03
N ASP A 79 -2.11 -2.07 3.86
CA ASP A 79 -3.01 -2.63 2.84
C ASP A 79 -3.73 -3.90 3.30
N ALA A 80 -3.08 -4.73 4.12
CA ALA A 80 -3.71 -5.93 4.67
C ALA A 80 -4.84 -5.56 5.64
N ILE A 81 -4.62 -4.52 6.46
CA ILE A 81 -5.65 -3.97 7.37
C ILE A 81 -6.78 -3.35 6.55
N ASN A 82 -6.45 -2.46 5.61
CA ASN A 82 -7.45 -1.76 4.81
C ASN A 82 -8.31 -2.73 3.99
N MET A 83 -7.67 -3.67 3.28
CA MET A 83 -8.38 -4.67 2.47
C MET A 83 -9.27 -5.56 3.34
N SER A 84 -8.78 -6.04 4.49
CA SER A 84 -9.56 -6.94 5.36
C SER A 84 -10.76 -6.24 6.00
N LEU A 85 -10.62 -5.00 6.47
CA LEU A 85 -11.72 -4.22 7.03
C LEU A 85 -12.73 -3.76 5.96
N ALA A 86 -12.24 -3.45 4.75
CA ALA A 86 -13.09 -3.11 3.61
C ALA A 86 -13.92 -4.32 3.16
N LEU A 87 -13.32 -5.50 3.01
CA LEU A 87 -14.03 -6.74 2.69
C LEU A 87 -15.09 -7.07 3.74
N LEU A 88 -14.76 -6.90 5.02
CA LEU A 88 -15.68 -7.10 6.13
C LEU A 88 -16.84 -6.08 6.13
N THR A 89 -16.61 -4.86 5.66
CA THR A 89 -17.63 -3.79 5.58
C THR A 89 -18.51 -3.91 4.34
N ASN A 90 -18.00 -4.47 3.25
CA ASN A 90 -18.75 -4.64 1.99
C ASN A 90 -19.73 -5.83 2.00
N ILE A 91 -20.03 -6.39 3.18
CA ILE A 91 -21.09 -7.39 3.35
C ILE A 91 -22.45 -6.73 3.06
N PRO A 92 -23.36 -7.35 2.27
CA PRO A 92 -24.63 -6.75 1.86
C PRO A 92 -25.50 -6.17 2.99
N SER A 93 -25.36 -6.67 4.21
CA SER A 93 -26.11 -6.22 5.39
C SER A 93 -25.66 -4.86 5.94
N ARG A 94 -24.53 -4.31 5.49
CA ARG A 94 -23.87 -3.13 6.10
C ARG A 94 -23.64 -1.97 5.12
N ARG A 95 -24.55 -1.79 4.16
CA ARG A 95 -24.48 -0.70 3.15
C ARG A 95 -24.50 0.70 3.77
N ASP A 96 -25.02 0.83 5.00
CA ASP A 96 -25.07 2.04 5.81
C ASP A 96 -23.73 2.41 6.47
N CYS A 97 -22.71 1.55 6.31
CA CYS A 97 -21.35 1.77 6.79
C CYS A 97 -20.46 2.24 5.62
N PHE A 98 -19.56 3.17 5.94
CA PHE A 98 -18.47 3.58 5.07
C PHE A 98 -17.15 3.28 5.77
N PHE A 99 -16.26 2.58 5.08
CA PHE A 99 -14.90 2.32 5.54
C PHE A 99 -13.98 3.41 4.98
N LEU A 100 -13.41 4.24 5.87
CA LEU A 100 -12.40 5.22 5.51
C LEU A 100 -11.02 4.59 5.69
N PRO A 101 -10.24 4.36 4.63
CA PRO A 101 -8.93 3.73 4.74
C PRO A 101 -7.95 4.60 5.52
N SER A 102 -6.90 3.97 6.05
CA SER A 102 -5.92 4.66 6.90
C SER A 102 -5.17 5.80 6.22
N PHE A 103 -4.95 5.77 4.91
CA PHE A 103 -4.31 6.89 4.20
C PHE A 103 -5.21 8.14 4.14
N ASP A 104 -6.53 7.96 3.94
CA ASP A 104 -7.47 9.09 4.00
C ASP A 104 -7.62 9.58 5.45
N ALA A 105 -7.64 8.64 6.40
CA ALA A 105 -7.61 8.97 7.83
C ALA A 105 -6.33 9.74 8.19
N GLN A 106 -5.19 9.41 7.58
CA GLN A 106 -3.94 10.12 7.76
C GLN A 106 -4.08 11.58 7.29
N MET A 107 -4.70 11.82 6.14
CA MET A 107 -4.98 13.17 5.66
C MET A 107 -5.91 13.94 6.60
N LEU A 108 -6.96 13.31 7.14
CA LEU A 108 -7.79 13.92 8.19
C LEU A 108 -6.99 14.21 9.48
N CYS A 109 -6.07 13.32 9.86
CA CYS A 109 -5.19 13.54 11.00
C CYS A 109 -4.36 14.81 10.78
N GLN A 110 -3.73 14.96 9.60
CA GLN A 110 -2.94 16.14 9.24
C GLN A 110 -3.80 17.42 9.20
N LEU A 111 -5.02 17.36 8.67
CA LEU A 111 -5.97 18.48 8.70
C LEU A 111 -6.33 18.88 10.15
N GLY A 112 -6.60 17.89 11.02
CA GLY A 112 -6.93 18.11 12.43
C GLY A 112 -5.75 18.59 13.28
N LEU A 113 -4.53 18.31 12.82
CA LEU A 113 -3.29 18.86 13.34
C LEU A 113 -3.03 20.29 12.85
N GLY A 114 -3.66 20.70 11.74
CA GLY A 114 -3.45 21.99 11.11
C GLY A 114 -2.19 22.04 10.24
N VAL A 115 -1.64 20.88 9.88
CA VAL A 115 -0.49 20.74 8.98
C VAL A 115 -0.92 20.97 7.53
N VAL A 116 -2.14 20.53 7.19
CA VAL A 116 -2.73 20.67 5.86
C VAL A 116 -4.03 21.49 5.95
N GLY A 117 -4.29 22.33 4.93
CA GLY A 117 -5.54 23.07 4.75
C GLY A 117 -6.67 22.17 4.26
N ILE A 118 -7.92 22.66 4.20
CA ILE A 118 -9.01 21.89 3.57
C ILE A 118 -8.69 21.68 2.09
N ASP A 119 -8.09 22.69 1.47
CA ASP A 119 -7.65 22.75 0.08
C ASP A 119 -6.56 21.74 -0.27
N GLY A 120 -5.88 21.16 0.72
CA GLY A 120 -4.87 20.11 0.52
C GLY A 120 -5.43 18.70 0.65
N LEU A 121 -6.75 18.55 0.82
CA LEU A 121 -7.40 17.25 0.85
C LEU A 121 -8.01 16.90 -0.50
N TYR A 122 -7.99 15.60 -0.82
CA TYR A 122 -8.75 15.03 -1.94
C TYR A 122 -10.25 15.33 -1.76
N PRO A 123 -10.90 16.02 -2.72
CA PRO A 123 -12.33 16.35 -2.65
C PRO A 123 -13.24 15.14 -2.38
N GLU A 124 -12.83 13.97 -2.86
CA GLU A 124 -13.50 12.68 -2.74
C GLU A 124 -13.68 12.24 -1.28
N ILE A 125 -12.74 12.61 -0.40
CA ILE A 125 -12.85 12.34 1.05
C ILE A 125 -14.04 13.11 1.60
N GLY A 126 -14.16 14.40 1.26
CA GLY A 126 -15.28 15.26 1.66
C GLY A 126 -16.61 14.71 1.16
N GLN A 127 -16.69 14.32 -0.10
CA GLN A 127 -17.90 13.76 -0.70
C GLN A 127 -18.32 12.44 -0.04
N SER A 128 -17.36 11.55 0.26
CA SER A 128 -17.63 10.26 0.90
C SER A 128 -18.12 10.43 2.34
N LEU A 129 -17.54 11.35 3.10
CA LEU A 129 -17.94 11.60 4.49
C LEU A 129 -19.28 12.33 4.61
N ARG A 130 -19.64 13.14 3.59
CA ARG A 130 -20.94 13.82 3.50
C ARG A 130 -22.07 12.90 3.03
N ASP A 131 -21.78 11.70 2.56
CA ASP A 131 -22.81 10.79 2.03
C ASP A 131 -23.89 10.48 3.08
N ALA A 132 -25.12 10.93 2.81
CA ALA A 132 -26.24 10.80 3.75
C ALA A 132 -26.68 9.34 3.94
N ASP A 133 -26.40 8.47 2.96
CA ASP A 133 -26.72 7.05 3.03
C ASP A 133 -25.77 6.27 3.95
N LYS A 134 -24.62 6.88 4.28
CA LYS A 134 -23.61 6.32 5.17
C LYS A 134 -23.78 6.92 6.55
N ARG A 135 -24.43 6.18 7.45
CA ARG A 135 -24.59 6.55 8.87
C ARG A 135 -23.29 6.37 9.64
N TRP A 136 -22.62 5.22 9.43
CA TRP A 136 -21.48 4.82 10.23
C TRP A 136 -20.19 5.00 9.45
N ILE A 137 -19.18 5.63 10.06
CA ILE A 137 -17.84 5.72 9.49
C ILE A 137 -16.89 4.87 10.32
N ILE A 138 -16.22 3.93 9.66
CA ILE A 138 -15.28 2.98 10.26
C ILE A 138 -13.87 3.38 9.85
N ILE A 139 -13.00 3.66 10.82
CA ILE A 139 -11.70 4.29 10.57
C ILE A 139 -10.61 3.55 11.35
N PRO A 140 -9.67 2.86 10.70
CA PRO A 140 -8.47 2.35 11.35
C PRO A 140 -7.51 3.52 11.59
N CYS A 141 -7.03 3.66 12.81
CA CYS A 141 -6.06 4.68 13.19
C CYS A 141 -4.79 4.01 13.71
N ASN A 142 -3.63 4.52 13.33
CA ASN A 142 -2.34 4.15 13.92
C ASN A 142 -1.64 5.35 14.54
N ASP A 143 -0.66 5.12 15.41
CA ASP A 143 0.14 6.20 16.02
C ASP A 143 1.17 6.82 15.07
N GLY A 144 1.60 6.10 14.04
CA GLY A 144 2.42 6.62 12.93
C GLY A 144 1.76 7.78 12.18
N MET A 145 0.45 7.92 12.31
CA MET A 145 -0.31 9.03 11.75
C MET A 145 0.09 10.40 12.30
N LEU A 146 0.69 10.43 13.49
CA LEU A 146 1.18 11.65 14.13
C LEU A 146 2.57 12.09 13.63
N GLY A 147 3.13 11.39 12.63
CA GLY A 147 4.49 11.56 12.12
C GLY A 147 4.92 13.00 11.82
N ASN A 148 6.18 13.30 12.17
CA ASN A 148 6.93 14.56 12.04
C ASN A 148 6.52 15.78 12.87
N LEU A 149 5.44 15.74 13.67
CA LEU A 149 5.13 16.87 14.58
C LEU A 149 6.16 17.12 15.68
N PHE A 150 7.02 16.15 15.98
CA PHE A 150 8.11 16.31 16.94
C PHE A 150 9.39 16.90 16.33
N ASP A 151 9.48 16.95 14.99
CA ASP A 151 10.63 17.49 14.25
C ASP A 151 10.33 18.85 13.59
N ILE A 152 9.07 19.28 13.55
CA ILE A 152 8.73 20.64 13.15
C ILE A 152 9.02 21.55 14.34
N PRO A 153 9.98 22.49 14.25
CA PRO A 153 10.25 23.41 15.34
C PRO A 153 8.97 24.18 15.65
N VAL A 154 8.44 24.00 16.85
CA VAL A 154 7.34 24.81 17.37
C VAL A 154 7.98 26.05 17.98
N GLY A 155 7.52 27.24 17.59
CA GLY A 155 8.00 28.48 18.21
C GLY A 155 7.71 28.49 19.72
N GLU A 156 8.41 29.33 20.47
CA GLU A 156 8.19 29.50 21.93
C GLU A 156 6.75 29.92 22.28
N ASP A 157 5.97 30.39 21.30
CA ASP A 157 4.57 30.76 21.41
C ASP A 157 3.57 29.60 21.16
N GLY A 158 4.07 28.39 20.90
CA GLY A 158 3.24 27.22 20.62
C GLY A 158 2.63 27.20 19.21
N LYS A 159 3.03 28.12 18.33
CA LYS A 159 2.62 28.11 16.92
C LYS A 159 3.63 27.31 16.09
N ILE A 160 3.08 26.48 15.19
CA ILE A 160 3.86 25.83 14.14
C ILE A 160 4.34 26.94 13.21
N TRP A 161 5.65 26.98 12.91
CA TRP A 161 6.17 27.95 11.94
C TRP A 161 5.47 27.70 10.59
N GLU A 162 4.71 28.67 10.10
CA GLU A 162 4.16 28.63 8.74
C GLU A 162 5.36 28.56 7.77
N MET A 163 5.58 27.38 7.18
CA MET A 163 6.56 27.22 6.10
C MET A 163 6.05 28.02 4.89
N GLY A 164 6.45 29.28 4.79
CA GLY A 164 6.02 30.17 3.69
C GLY A 164 6.19 31.67 3.93
N LYS A 165 6.38 32.12 5.18
CA LYS A 165 6.66 33.54 5.45
C LYS A 165 8.10 33.72 5.92
N GLN A 166 8.98 34.08 4.98
CA GLN A 166 10.30 34.59 5.31
C GLN A 166 10.16 35.74 6.31
N ARG A 167 10.87 35.64 7.43
CA ARG A 167 10.92 36.66 8.47
C ARG A 167 11.42 37.97 7.83
N PRO A 168 10.72 39.12 7.94
CA PRO A 168 11.31 40.38 7.54
C PRO A 168 12.55 40.62 8.41
N ALA A 169 13.70 40.74 7.77
CA ALA A 169 14.95 41.11 8.42
C ALA A 169 14.79 42.52 9.00
N LYS A 170 14.48 42.60 10.29
CA LYS A 170 14.72 43.80 11.08
C LYS A 170 15.57 43.44 12.29
N GLU A 171 16.80 43.90 12.17
CA GLU A 171 17.84 43.93 13.18
C GLU A 171 17.40 44.76 14.38
N ASP A 172 17.73 44.29 15.59
CA ASP A 172 18.02 45.17 16.72
C ASP A 172 19.27 44.64 17.45
N PRO A 173 20.47 45.24 17.27
CA PRO A 173 21.73 44.66 17.75
C PRO A 173 22.02 44.79 19.26
N GLN A 174 21.11 45.24 20.12
CA GLN A 174 21.50 45.75 21.45
C GLN A 174 21.28 44.85 22.68
N HIS A 175 20.87 43.58 22.54
CA HIS A 175 20.74 42.68 23.71
C HIS A 175 21.47 41.33 23.56
N LEU A 176 22.81 41.39 23.43
CA LEU A 176 23.69 40.23 23.68
C LEU A 176 24.03 40.12 25.18
N GLY A 177 23.04 39.65 25.95
CA GLY A 177 23.29 39.01 27.24
C GLY A 177 23.90 37.63 27.01
N LYS A 178 25.04 37.35 27.65
CA LYS A 178 25.81 36.08 27.59
C LYS A 178 24.93 34.86 27.93
N GLN A 179 24.26 34.27 26.95
CA GLN A 179 23.75 32.91 27.08
C GLN A 179 24.90 31.95 26.73
N ARG A 180 25.27 31.11 27.71
CA ARG A 180 26.23 30.02 27.50
C ARG A 180 25.61 29.02 26.54
N PRO A 181 26.33 28.57 25.49
CA PRO A 181 25.85 27.49 24.65
C PRO A 181 25.72 26.24 25.52
N THR A 182 24.49 25.79 25.75
CA THR A 182 24.22 24.46 26.29
C THR A 182 24.77 23.46 25.29
N LYS A 183 25.70 22.60 25.74
CA LYS A 183 26.25 21.50 24.94
C LYS A 183 25.09 20.63 24.45
N GLU A 184 24.72 20.80 23.19
CA GLU A 184 23.81 19.89 22.51
C GLU A 184 24.49 18.52 22.41
N ASP A 185 23.76 17.50 22.85
CA ASP A 185 24.24 16.13 22.93
C ASP A 185 24.28 15.56 21.49
N PRO A 186 25.45 15.30 20.89
CA PRO A 186 25.57 14.87 19.49
C PRO A 186 24.92 13.49 19.21
N LYS A 187 24.37 12.84 20.22
CA LYS A 187 23.63 11.57 20.09
C LYS A 187 22.19 11.71 19.57
N LYS A 188 21.60 12.91 19.53
CA LYS A 188 20.22 13.09 19.01
C LYS A 188 20.11 13.30 17.50
N GLN A 189 21.19 13.59 16.78
CA GLN A 189 21.14 13.90 15.35
C GLN A 189 21.08 12.67 14.41
N ASN A 190 21.22 11.45 14.94
CA ASN A 190 21.19 10.20 14.14
C ASN A 190 19.93 9.35 14.34
N ALA A 191 18.83 9.92 14.86
CA ALA A 191 17.56 9.20 14.86
C ALA A 191 17.09 9.03 13.40
N VAL A 192 17.15 7.81 12.87
CA VAL A 192 16.62 7.45 11.56
C VAL A 192 15.15 7.89 11.51
N ARG A 193 14.83 8.84 10.63
CA ARG A 193 13.46 9.30 10.42
C ARG A 193 12.64 8.09 9.98
N ARG A 194 11.64 7.72 10.79
CA ARG A 194 10.67 6.70 10.38
C ARG A 194 9.84 7.28 9.23
N PRO A 195 9.57 6.52 8.17
CA PRO A 195 8.62 6.89 7.13
C PRO A 195 7.29 7.34 7.75
N LEU A 196 6.69 8.40 7.19
CA LEU A 196 5.35 8.85 7.58
C LEU A 196 4.36 7.69 7.41
N GLY A 197 3.55 7.42 8.44
CA GLY A 197 2.55 6.35 8.44
C GLY A 197 2.99 5.05 9.14
N GLU A 198 4.28 4.87 9.44
CA GLU A 198 4.75 3.69 10.19
C GLU A 198 4.47 3.85 11.69
N GLY A 199 3.42 3.16 12.16
CA GLY A 199 3.01 3.11 13.57
C GLY A 199 3.43 1.83 14.30
N GLU A 200 3.57 1.93 15.62
CA GLU A 200 3.74 0.82 16.56
C GLU A 200 2.42 0.33 17.17
N HIS A 201 1.28 0.94 16.82
CA HIS A 201 0.00 0.41 17.28
C HIS A 201 -1.17 0.82 16.41
N TRP A 202 -2.17 -0.07 16.34
CA TRP A 202 -3.42 0.14 15.63
C TRP A 202 -4.61 0.10 16.58
N GLY A 203 -5.61 0.93 16.30
CA GLY A 203 -6.93 0.84 16.92
C GLY A 203 -8.03 1.33 15.97
N LEU A 204 -9.28 1.18 16.39
CA LEU A 204 -10.44 1.39 15.53
C LEU A 204 -11.28 2.54 16.08
N MET A 205 -11.59 3.52 15.23
CA MET A 205 -12.58 4.56 15.51
C MET A 205 -13.86 4.28 14.74
N ILE A 206 -15.00 4.41 15.43
CA ILE A 206 -16.34 4.29 14.83
C ILE A 206 -17.08 5.60 15.10
N ILE A 207 -17.57 6.24 14.04
CA ILE A 207 -18.38 7.46 14.11
C ILE A 207 -19.84 7.12 13.78
N ASP A 208 -20.77 7.50 14.64
CA ASP A 208 -22.20 7.60 14.34
C ASP A 208 -22.53 9.03 13.92
N LYS A 209 -22.84 9.24 12.63
CA LYS A 209 -23.23 10.56 12.14
C LYS A 209 -24.57 11.03 12.67
N ARG A 210 -25.47 10.09 12.97
CA ARG A 210 -26.84 10.41 13.40
C ARG A 210 -26.86 10.87 14.86
N GLU A 211 -26.22 10.10 15.73
CA GLU A 211 -26.19 10.39 17.17
C GLU A 211 -25.03 11.33 17.56
N GLU A 212 -24.24 11.77 16.58
CA GLU A 212 -23.03 12.56 16.75
C GLU A 212 -22.11 11.97 17.84
N THR A 213 -21.84 10.67 17.73
CA THR A 213 -20.95 9.98 18.66
C THR A 213 -19.72 9.43 17.97
N ALA A 214 -18.58 9.47 18.66
CA ALA A 214 -17.36 8.79 18.22
C ALA A 214 -16.85 7.86 19.32
N ARG A 215 -16.50 6.65 18.94
CA ARG A 215 -16.07 5.57 19.86
C ARG A 215 -14.69 5.09 19.44
N TRP A 216 -13.74 5.17 20.37
CA TRP A 216 -12.40 4.65 20.19
C TRP A 216 -12.30 3.26 20.81
N LEU A 217 -11.92 2.27 20.02
CA LEU A 217 -11.70 0.88 20.41
C LEU A 217 -10.22 0.56 20.25
N ASP A 218 -9.60 0.11 21.34
CA ASP A 218 -8.17 -0.16 21.38
C ASP A 218 -7.92 -1.47 22.13
N SER A 219 -7.07 -2.30 21.54
CA SER A 219 -6.75 -3.64 22.04
C SER A 219 -5.80 -3.61 23.24
N ALA A 220 -5.19 -2.47 23.55
CA ALA A 220 -4.14 -2.32 24.55
C ALA A 220 -4.45 -1.24 25.60
N VAL A 221 -5.73 -1.07 25.93
CA VAL A 221 -6.16 -0.18 27.01
C VAL A 221 -5.85 -0.81 28.37
N SER A 222 -4.99 -0.14 29.14
CA SER A 222 -4.72 -0.50 30.54
C SER A 222 -5.71 0.21 31.46
N LEU A 223 -6.22 -0.54 32.43
CA LEU A 223 -7.20 -0.06 33.40
C LEU A 223 -6.61 -0.10 34.81
N LYS A 224 -6.91 0.92 35.61
CA LYS A 224 -6.62 0.96 37.05
C LYS A 224 -7.90 1.14 37.84
N GLU A 225 -8.02 0.45 38.96
CA GLU A 225 -9.06 0.73 39.95
C GLU A 225 -8.58 1.85 40.88
N GLN A 226 -9.44 2.84 41.09
CA GLN A 226 -9.18 3.96 42.00
C GLN A 226 -10.41 4.16 42.88
N ILE A 227 -10.19 4.54 44.14
CA ILE A 227 -11.29 4.93 45.03
C ILE A 227 -11.57 6.40 44.81
N LYS A 228 -12.76 6.74 44.29
CA LYS A 228 -13.24 8.12 44.11
C LYS A 228 -14.53 8.28 44.90
N ASN A 229 -14.54 9.21 45.86
CA ASN A 229 -15.68 9.45 46.76
C ASN A 229 -16.16 8.18 47.47
N GLY A 230 -15.22 7.38 48.00
CA GLY A 230 -15.52 6.11 48.67
C GLY A 230 -15.98 4.96 47.77
N LYS A 231 -16.16 5.18 46.46
CA LYS A 231 -16.56 4.15 45.50
C LYS A 231 -15.36 3.71 44.64
N LYS A 232 -15.24 2.40 44.38
CA LYS A 232 -14.28 1.88 43.39
C LYS A 232 -14.72 2.29 41.99
N VAL A 233 -13.85 2.99 41.28
CA VAL A 233 -14.06 3.44 39.90
C VAL A 233 -12.90 2.93 39.05
N THR A 234 -13.22 2.33 37.92
CA THR A 234 -12.21 1.90 36.93
C THR A 234 -11.93 3.02 35.94
N SER A 235 -10.69 3.49 35.90
CA SER A 235 -10.19 4.50 34.95
C SER A 235 -9.15 3.91 34.01
N ILE A 236 -8.98 4.54 32.85
CA ILE A 236 -7.89 4.19 31.92
C ILE A 236 -6.59 4.72 32.54
N SER A 237 -5.60 3.84 32.71
CA SER A 237 -4.28 4.22 33.20
C SER A 237 -3.32 4.60 32.07
N GLU A 238 -3.44 3.92 30.94
CA GLU A 238 -2.54 4.04 29.80
C GLU A 238 -3.29 3.67 28.51
N MET A 239 -2.93 4.34 27.41
CA MET A 239 -3.44 4.12 26.07
C MET A 239 -2.34 4.52 25.07
N PHE A 240 -2.23 3.82 23.95
CA PHE A 240 -1.27 4.14 22.91
C PHE A 240 -1.60 5.47 22.21
N ASN A 241 -0.60 6.03 21.54
CA ASN A 241 -0.74 7.27 20.78
C ASN A 241 -1.74 7.16 19.60
N ALA A 242 -2.13 5.95 19.20
CA ALA A 242 -3.16 5.73 18.20
C ALA A 242 -4.51 6.36 18.61
N GLY A 243 -4.82 6.40 19.92
CA GLY A 243 -6.01 7.12 20.41
C GLY A 243 -5.89 8.64 20.29
N ARG A 244 -4.67 9.19 20.39
CA ARG A 244 -4.41 10.61 20.10
C ARG A 244 -4.56 10.88 18.60
N ALA A 245 -4.06 10.00 17.74
CA ALA A 245 -4.25 10.09 16.29
C ALA A 245 -5.75 10.09 15.94
N ALA A 246 -6.53 9.16 16.49
CA ALA A 246 -7.98 9.11 16.29
C ALA A 246 -8.68 10.43 16.68
N GLY A 247 -8.29 11.04 17.79
CA GLY A 247 -8.80 12.37 18.18
C GLY A 247 -8.46 13.48 17.18
N LYS A 248 -7.30 13.39 16.51
CA LYS A 248 -6.91 14.33 15.44
C LYS A 248 -7.64 14.06 14.14
N VAL A 249 -7.84 12.80 13.77
CA VAL A 249 -8.71 12.40 12.66
C VAL A 249 -10.12 12.97 12.85
N LEU A 250 -10.71 12.83 14.04
CA LEU A 250 -12.04 13.36 14.35
C LEU A 250 -12.08 14.90 14.25
N ARG A 251 -11.02 15.59 14.68
CA ARG A 251 -10.92 17.05 14.51
C ARG A 251 -10.79 17.45 13.02
N GLY A 252 -10.06 16.67 12.22
CA GLY A 252 -9.99 16.87 10.77
C GLY A 252 -11.35 16.65 10.11
N TYR A 253 -12.07 15.61 10.53
CA TYR A 253 -13.45 15.35 10.12
C TYR A 253 -14.35 16.56 10.42
N ASP A 254 -14.33 17.08 11.65
CA ASP A 254 -15.11 18.28 12.02
C ASP A 254 -14.76 19.46 11.09
N LYS A 255 -13.46 19.73 10.90
CA LYS A 255 -12.98 20.85 10.07
C LYS A 255 -13.40 20.72 8.60
N LEU A 256 -13.23 19.54 8.00
CA LEU A 256 -13.59 19.25 6.61
C LEU A 256 -15.10 19.43 6.35
N LEU A 257 -15.93 19.14 7.35
CA LEU A 257 -17.38 19.29 7.26
C LEU A 257 -17.87 20.68 7.69
N GLY A 258 -16.98 21.61 8.02
CA GLY A 258 -17.36 22.95 8.51
C GLY A 258 -18.06 22.91 9.87
N ARG A 259 -17.84 21.85 10.65
CA ARG A 259 -18.43 21.63 11.98
C ARG A 259 -17.61 22.32 13.06
N LYS A 260 -18.26 22.66 14.18
CA LYS A 260 -17.55 23.20 15.34
C LYS A 260 -16.78 22.05 16.01
N PRO A 261 -15.48 22.20 16.31
CA PRO A 261 -14.71 21.15 16.97
C PRO A 261 -15.36 20.69 18.29
N GLY A 262 -15.46 19.38 18.49
CA GLY A 262 -15.93 18.81 19.76
C GLY A 262 -17.45 18.67 19.89
N GLN A 263 -18.19 18.77 18.79
CA GLN A 263 -19.62 18.46 18.77
C GLN A 263 -19.91 16.98 19.02
N PHE A 264 -18.97 16.09 18.68
CA PHE A 264 -19.14 14.67 18.93
C PHE A 264 -19.06 14.33 20.43
N THR A 265 -19.98 13.50 20.89
CA THR A 265 -19.81 12.80 22.18
C THR A 265 -18.76 11.71 21.99
N VAL A 266 -17.57 11.90 22.56
CA VAL A 266 -16.44 10.97 22.42
C VAL A 266 -16.26 10.06 23.64
N SER A 267 -15.92 8.79 23.43
CA SER A 267 -15.49 7.91 24.52
C SER A 267 -14.59 6.78 24.04
N THR A 268 -13.65 6.38 24.90
CA THR A 268 -12.86 5.16 24.72
C THR A 268 -13.57 3.97 25.34
N ILE A 269 -13.68 2.88 24.59
CA ILE A 269 -14.21 1.61 25.07
C ILE A 269 -13.21 0.96 26.03
N LYS A 270 -13.64 0.71 27.27
CA LYS A 270 -12.78 0.18 28.35
C LYS A 270 -12.77 -1.35 28.43
N TRP A 271 -13.88 -2.01 28.13
CA TRP A 271 -14.09 -3.42 28.44
C TRP A 271 -14.15 -4.31 27.18
N SER A 272 -13.21 -4.07 26.27
CA SER A 272 -12.91 -4.98 25.17
C SER A 272 -11.80 -5.96 25.56
N ALA A 273 -11.65 -7.05 24.79
CA ALA A 273 -10.57 -8.01 24.96
C ALA A 273 -9.20 -7.32 24.80
N HIS A 274 -8.26 -7.61 25.68
CA HIS A 274 -6.89 -7.09 25.62
C HIS A 274 -6.00 -7.98 24.74
N GLN A 275 -5.26 -7.40 23.79
CA GLN A 275 -4.43 -8.16 22.83
C GLN A 275 -3.32 -9.00 23.47
N THR A 276 -2.90 -8.66 24.69
CA THR A 276 -1.86 -9.41 25.42
C THR A 276 -2.45 -10.43 26.39
N TYR A 277 -3.50 -10.06 27.13
CA TYR A 277 -3.98 -10.87 28.27
C TYR A 277 -5.14 -11.78 27.88
N ASP A 278 -5.96 -11.36 26.92
CA ASP A 278 -7.15 -12.09 26.47
C ASP A 278 -6.92 -12.78 25.10
N ASN A 279 -5.73 -12.60 24.51
CA ASN A 279 -5.33 -13.29 23.27
C ASN A 279 -4.84 -14.70 23.59
N THR A 280 -5.53 -15.71 23.07
CA THR A 280 -5.13 -17.11 23.28
C THR A 280 -3.84 -17.49 22.55
N THR A 281 -3.40 -16.70 21.57
CA THR A 281 -2.12 -16.89 20.87
C THR A 281 -1.01 -16.19 21.65
N VAL A 282 -0.35 -16.93 22.53
CA VAL A 282 0.72 -16.40 23.38
C VAL A 282 1.90 -15.92 22.53
N GLY A 283 2.40 -14.72 22.82
CA GLY A 283 3.61 -14.17 22.20
C GLY A 283 3.40 -13.40 20.90
N ASP A 284 2.16 -13.25 20.42
CA ASP A 284 1.88 -12.39 19.26
C ASP A 284 2.06 -10.91 19.60
N ARG A 285 3.13 -10.32 19.07
CA ARG A 285 3.49 -8.90 19.25
C ARG A 285 2.77 -7.99 18.25
N GLY A 286 2.22 -8.53 17.16
CA GLY A 286 1.52 -7.78 16.11
C GLY A 286 0.01 -7.97 16.15
N ALA A 287 -0.55 -8.28 17.32
CA ALA A 287 -1.94 -8.69 17.46
C ALA A 287 -2.98 -7.54 17.30
N CYS A 288 -2.56 -6.28 17.26
CA CYS A 288 -3.45 -5.11 17.16
C CYS A 288 -4.25 -5.07 15.85
N GLY A 289 -3.61 -5.38 14.72
CA GLY A 289 -4.27 -5.49 13.41
C GLY A 289 -5.37 -6.55 13.38
N PRO A 290 -5.06 -7.84 13.64
CA PRO A 290 -6.07 -8.89 13.72
C PRO A 290 -7.15 -8.57 14.76
N TRP A 291 -6.80 -7.96 15.88
CA TRP A 291 -7.77 -7.57 16.89
C TRP A 291 -8.83 -6.61 16.36
N MET A 292 -8.46 -5.60 15.57
CA MET A 292 -9.43 -4.67 14.97
C MET A 292 -10.43 -5.40 14.08
N TYR A 293 -9.94 -6.29 13.23
CA TYR A 293 -10.79 -7.12 12.36
C TYR A 293 -11.75 -7.98 13.18
N ALA A 294 -11.26 -8.70 14.19
CA ALA A 294 -12.12 -9.53 15.04
C ALA A 294 -13.14 -8.70 15.84
N CYS A 295 -12.74 -7.53 16.32
CA CYS A 295 -13.63 -6.62 17.05
C CYS A 295 -14.75 -6.11 16.14
N LEU A 296 -14.42 -5.64 14.93
CA LEU A 296 -15.39 -5.15 13.96
C LEU A 296 -16.34 -6.28 13.51
N LYS A 297 -15.80 -7.47 13.24
CA LYS A 297 -16.58 -8.65 12.86
C LYS A 297 -17.59 -8.99 13.95
N HIS A 298 -17.15 -8.99 15.21
CA HIS A 298 -18.02 -9.23 16.35
C HIS A 298 -19.14 -8.18 16.48
N ILE A 299 -18.84 -6.91 16.23
CA ILE A 299 -19.83 -5.81 16.20
C ILE A 299 -20.82 -6.02 15.04
N TYR A 300 -20.36 -6.48 13.87
CA TYR A 300 -21.22 -6.69 12.72
C TYR A 300 -22.14 -7.90 12.87
N GLU A 301 -21.66 -8.97 13.50
CA GLU A 301 -22.40 -10.20 13.76
C GLU A 301 -23.39 -10.07 14.93
N THR A 302 -23.27 -9.02 15.76
CA THR A 302 -24.16 -8.83 16.91
C THR A 302 -25.22 -7.75 16.62
N PRO A 303 -26.51 -8.11 16.53
CA PRO A 303 -27.58 -7.14 16.29
C PRO A 303 -27.59 -6.01 17.32
N GLY A 304 -27.72 -4.76 16.85
CA GLY A 304 -27.78 -3.56 17.70
C GLY A 304 -26.45 -3.12 18.32
N ALA A 305 -25.35 -3.87 18.12
CA ALA A 305 -24.06 -3.52 18.71
C ALA A 305 -23.50 -2.18 18.23
N LEU A 306 -23.77 -1.80 16.96
CA LEU A 306 -23.41 -0.49 16.46
C LEU A 306 -24.26 0.63 17.08
N ASP A 307 -25.57 0.41 17.23
CA ASP A 307 -26.48 1.43 17.75
C ASP A 307 -26.09 1.93 19.15
N ASP A 308 -25.47 1.07 19.98
CA ASP A 308 -24.83 1.48 21.23
C ASP A 308 -23.56 0.68 21.52
N VAL A 309 -22.48 1.00 20.81
CA VAL A 309 -21.14 0.41 21.01
C VAL A 309 -20.69 0.49 22.48
N ASN A 310 -21.03 1.59 23.19
CA ASN A 310 -20.68 1.73 24.59
C ASN A 310 -21.40 0.69 25.44
N ALA A 311 -22.72 0.53 25.29
CA ALA A 311 -23.48 -0.47 26.03
C ALA A 311 -23.07 -1.90 25.70
N HIS A 312 -22.76 -2.17 24.42
CA HIS A 312 -22.27 -3.46 23.97
C HIS A 312 -21.04 -3.92 24.77
N PHE A 313 -20.08 -3.01 24.98
CA PHE A 313 -18.86 -3.23 25.75
C PHE A 313 -18.93 -2.68 27.20
N LYS A 314 -20.10 -2.68 27.85
CA LYS A 314 -20.19 -2.38 29.30
C LYS A 314 -19.73 -3.58 30.15
N ARG A 315 -19.14 -3.29 31.30
CA ARG A 315 -18.78 -4.31 32.31
C ARG A 315 -20.02 -5.13 32.69
N GLY A 316 -19.93 -6.45 32.60
CA GLY A 316 -21.02 -7.36 32.96
C GLY A 316 -22.05 -7.59 31.86
N SER A 317 -21.90 -7.02 30.66
CA SER A 317 -22.72 -7.42 29.52
C SER A 317 -22.46 -8.90 29.20
N ARG A 318 -23.49 -9.68 28.86
CA ARG A 318 -23.31 -11.11 28.46
C ARG A 318 -22.34 -11.23 27.27
N VAL A 319 -22.30 -10.22 26.43
CA VAL A 319 -21.44 -10.13 25.25
C VAL A 319 -19.95 -9.95 25.63
N SER A 320 -19.67 -9.40 26.82
CA SER A 320 -18.31 -9.31 27.35
C SER A 320 -17.65 -10.67 27.59
N GLY A 321 -18.39 -11.79 27.52
CA GLY A 321 -17.83 -13.12 27.68
C GLY A 321 -17.05 -13.63 26.45
N VAL A 322 -17.48 -13.26 25.24
CA VAL A 322 -16.83 -13.73 24.00
C VAL A 322 -15.70 -12.77 23.60
N PHE A 323 -15.96 -11.47 23.46
CA PHE A 323 -14.94 -10.50 23.06
C PHE A 323 -14.64 -9.42 24.12
N GLY A 324 -15.11 -9.62 25.35
CA GLY A 324 -14.79 -8.71 26.46
C GLY A 324 -13.60 -9.18 27.30
N ARG A 325 -13.17 -8.28 28.20
CA ARG A 325 -12.00 -8.47 29.06
C ARG A 325 -12.17 -9.68 29.98
N GLY A 326 -11.20 -10.60 29.99
CA GLY A 326 -11.26 -11.88 30.71
C GLY A 326 -11.95 -13.00 29.94
N GLY A 327 -12.49 -12.74 28.75
CA GLY A 327 -12.97 -13.76 27.83
C GLY A 327 -11.82 -14.43 27.08
N LYS A 328 -11.95 -15.72 26.76
CA LYS A 328 -10.99 -16.44 25.89
C LYS A 328 -11.21 -16.22 24.39
N GLY A 329 -12.06 -15.26 24.00
CA GLY A 329 -12.56 -15.23 22.63
C GLY A 329 -11.78 -14.37 21.64
N PHE A 330 -10.68 -13.72 22.04
CA PHE A 330 -9.73 -13.22 21.05
C PHE A 330 -8.61 -14.24 20.78
N ASN A 331 -8.47 -14.64 19.52
CA ASN A 331 -7.40 -15.51 19.04
C ASN A 331 -6.81 -14.91 17.77
N SER A 332 -5.68 -14.22 17.90
CA SER A 332 -5.02 -13.53 16.79
C SER A 332 -4.65 -14.48 15.64
N LYS A 333 -4.16 -15.70 15.93
CA LYS A 333 -3.85 -16.70 14.90
C LYS A 333 -5.08 -17.07 14.06
N ARG A 334 -6.16 -17.48 14.72
CA ARG A 334 -7.43 -17.84 14.03
C ARG A 334 -8.00 -16.65 13.27
N THR A 335 -7.82 -15.45 13.80
CA THR A 335 -8.29 -14.24 13.13
C THR A 335 -7.50 -13.95 11.86
N ARG A 336 -6.17 -14.13 11.87
CA ARG A 336 -5.32 -14.04 10.68
C ARG A 336 -5.72 -15.07 9.62
N GLU A 337 -6.01 -16.30 10.03
CA GLU A 337 -6.53 -17.35 9.14
C GLU A 337 -7.87 -16.93 8.50
N ASP A 338 -8.75 -16.27 9.26
CA ASP A 338 -10.02 -15.74 8.74
C ASP A 338 -9.80 -14.57 7.76
N ILE A 339 -8.87 -13.66 8.04
CA ILE A 339 -8.48 -12.57 7.13
C ILE A 339 -7.97 -13.16 5.81
N VAL A 340 -7.03 -14.09 5.86
CA VAL A 340 -6.47 -14.77 4.67
C VAL A 340 -7.57 -15.46 3.89
N LYS A 341 -8.50 -16.14 4.56
CA LYS A 341 -9.63 -16.80 3.92
C LYS A 341 -10.52 -15.81 3.17
N GLN A 342 -10.87 -14.65 3.75
CA GLN A 342 -11.69 -13.64 3.08
C GLN A 342 -11.00 -13.06 1.84
N ILE A 343 -9.71 -12.73 1.96
CA ILE A 343 -8.93 -12.21 0.83
C ILE A 343 -8.85 -13.25 -0.29
N ARG A 344 -8.57 -14.52 0.06
CA ARG A 344 -8.51 -15.62 -0.91
C ARG A 344 -9.85 -15.84 -1.62
N LEU A 345 -10.96 -15.87 -0.88
CA LEU A 345 -12.30 -15.99 -1.47
C LEU A 345 -12.59 -14.85 -2.46
N LYS A 346 -12.15 -13.63 -2.16
CA LYS A 346 -12.31 -12.50 -3.07
C LYS A 346 -11.49 -12.64 -4.34
N GLN A 347 -10.26 -13.16 -4.24
CA GLN A 347 -9.45 -13.50 -5.40
C GLN A 347 -10.13 -14.59 -6.22
N GLU A 348 -10.68 -15.61 -5.54
CA GLU A 348 -11.38 -16.73 -6.16
C GLU A 348 -12.63 -16.32 -6.97
N GLU A 349 -13.25 -15.19 -6.64
CA GLU A 349 -14.38 -14.64 -7.40
C GLU A 349 -13.98 -13.99 -8.73
N LYS A 350 -12.71 -13.57 -8.91
CA LYS A 350 -12.26 -12.80 -10.08
C LYS A 350 -11.60 -13.63 -11.16
N GLU A 351 -10.88 -14.67 -10.76
CA GLU A 351 -10.07 -15.49 -11.65
C GLU A 351 -10.85 -16.72 -12.13
N LYS A 352 -10.61 -17.14 -13.39
CA LYS A 352 -11.15 -18.42 -13.87
C LYS A 352 -10.50 -19.54 -13.06
N ARG A 353 -11.20 -20.66 -12.87
CA ARG A 353 -10.76 -21.77 -12.00
C ARG A 353 -9.36 -22.32 -12.31
N GLU A 354 -8.92 -22.20 -13.56
CA GLU A 354 -7.58 -22.58 -14.05
C GLU A 354 -6.47 -21.58 -13.64
N GLU A 355 -6.84 -20.33 -13.36
CA GLU A 355 -5.97 -19.25 -12.91
C GLU A 355 -5.90 -19.19 -11.36
N LEU A 356 -6.83 -19.87 -10.65
CA LEU A 356 -6.99 -19.89 -9.18
C LEU A 356 -5.92 -20.64 -8.39
N GLY A 357 -4.97 -21.28 -9.06
CA GLY A 357 -3.77 -21.70 -8.35
C GLY A 357 -3.15 -20.43 -7.76
N LEU A 358 -2.66 -20.47 -6.51
CA LEU A 358 -1.86 -19.40 -5.92
C LEU A 358 -0.60 -19.01 -6.76
N GLY A 359 -0.46 -19.48 -8.01
CA GLY A 359 0.75 -19.60 -8.79
C GLY A 359 1.81 -20.47 -8.09
N LEU A 360 1.46 -21.04 -6.94
CA LEU A 360 2.37 -21.69 -6.04
C LEU A 360 2.58 -23.10 -6.54
N LYS A 361 3.65 -23.30 -7.31
CA LYS A 361 4.19 -24.63 -7.51
C LYS A 361 4.36 -25.32 -6.15
N PRO A 362 4.10 -26.62 -6.02
CA PRO A 362 4.26 -27.36 -4.75
C PRO A 362 5.60 -27.12 -4.04
N GLU A 363 6.67 -26.83 -4.79
CA GLU A 363 7.99 -26.44 -4.30
C GLU A 363 7.96 -25.13 -3.51
N ILE A 364 7.20 -24.13 -3.97
CA ILE A 364 7.07 -22.82 -3.30
C ILE A 364 6.20 -22.98 -2.04
N ILE A 365 5.14 -23.79 -2.07
CA ILE A 365 4.35 -24.12 -0.87
C ILE A 365 5.24 -24.78 0.21
N LYS A 366 6.13 -25.69 -0.20
CA LYS A 366 7.11 -26.35 0.66
C LYS A 366 8.16 -25.37 1.22
N ILE A 367 8.64 -24.42 0.41
CA ILE A 367 9.59 -23.38 0.84
C ILE A 367 8.95 -22.41 1.85
N LEU A 368 7.67 -22.08 1.67
CA LEU A 368 6.98 -21.09 2.49
C LEU A 368 6.40 -21.64 3.80
N GLY A 369 6.42 -22.96 4.01
CA GLY A 369 5.89 -23.57 5.23
C GLY A 369 4.40 -23.33 5.46
N LEU A 370 3.64 -23.05 4.39
CA LEU A 370 2.20 -22.84 4.45
C LEU A 370 1.54 -24.18 4.71
N GLY A 371 1.12 -24.41 5.95
CA GLY A 371 0.45 -25.63 6.39
C GLY A 371 -0.94 -25.77 5.77
N VAL A 372 -1.00 -26.05 4.46
CA VAL A 372 -2.20 -26.57 3.81
C VAL A 372 -2.48 -27.92 4.45
N SER A 373 -3.63 -28.05 5.12
CA SER A 373 -3.96 -29.29 5.79
C SER A 373 -4.22 -30.38 4.74
N LEU A 374 -3.77 -31.61 5.01
CA LEU A 374 -4.06 -32.78 4.17
C LEU A 374 -5.57 -32.89 3.84
N PRO A 375 -6.51 -32.62 4.78
CA PRO A 375 -7.94 -32.56 4.48
C PRO A 375 -8.34 -31.53 3.42
N ASP A 376 -7.71 -30.35 3.40
CA ASP A 376 -7.99 -29.33 2.37
C ASP A 376 -7.51 -29.79 1.00
N LEU A 377 -6.34 -30.44 0.96
CA LEU A 377 -5.79 -31.03 -0.26
C LEU A 377 -6.65 -32.21 -0.75
N PHE A 378 -7.06 -33.11 0.14
CA PHE A 378 -7.95 -34.23 -0.19
C PHE A 378 -9.35 -33.77 -0.61
N ALA A 379 -9.89 -32.71 -0.01
CA ALA A 379 -11.16 -32.12 -0.41
C ALA A 379 -11.08 -31.45 -1.79
N ALA A 380 -9.91 -30.91 -2.16
CA ALA A 380 -9.66 -30.40 -3.50
C ALA A 380 -9.55 -31.55 -4.52
N VAL A 381 -8.83 -32.62 -4.19
CA VAL A 381 -8.69 -33.82 -5.05
C VAL A 381 -10.02 -34.55 -5.23
N LYS A 382 -10.80 -34.78 -4.16
CA LYS A 382 -12.13 -35.42 -4.27
C LYS A 382 -13.11 -34.60 -5.11
N ARG A 383 -13.07 -33.26 -4.99
CA ARG A 383 -13.88 -32.36 -5.85
C ARG A 383 -13.42 -32.36 -7.30
N HIS A 384 -12.17 -32.75 -7.57
CA HIS A 384 -11.64 -32.92 -8.92
C HIS A 384 -12.06 -34.27 -9.53
N GLN A 385 -12.06 -35.33 -8.71
CA GLN A 385 -12.47 -36.68 -9.11
C GLN A 385 -13.98 -36.78 -9.36
N SER A 386 -14.81 -36.18 -8.50
CA SER A 386 -16.27 -36.20 -8.66
C SER A 386 -16.77 -35.43 -9.90
N VAL A 387 -15.94 -34.55 -10.46
CA VAL A 387 -16.28 -33.77 -11.68
C VAL A 387 -15.84 -34.54 -12.94
N GLN A 388 -14.79 -35.37 -12.87
CA GLN A 388 -14.37 -36.18 -14.01
C GLN A 388 -15.17 -37.48 -14.17
N GLU A 389 -15.77 -38.01 -13.10
CA GLU A 389 -16.66 -39.19 -13.21
C GLU A 389 -17.95 -38.90 -14.01
N GLU A 390 -18.34 -37.63 -14.20
CA GLU A 390 -19.51 -37.25 -15.02
C GLU A 390 -19.18 -36.97 -16.50
N GLU A 391 -17.90 -36.84 -16.91
CA GLU A 391 -17.53 -36.41 -18.27
C GLU A 391 -16.49 -37.30 -19.00
N VAL A 392 -16.03 -38.41 -18.42
CA VAL A 392 -15.01 -39.25 -19.07
C VAL A 392 -15.66 -40.47 -19.75
N GLU A 393 -15.95 -40.35 -21.06
CA GLU A 393 -16.30 -41.50 -21.92
C GLU A 393 -15.05 -42.34 -22.34
N ASP A 394 -13.84 -41.87 -22.01
CA ASP A 394 -12.59 -42.58 -22.31
C ASP A 394 -12.22 -43.58 -21.20
N GLU A 395 -12.58 -44.86 -21.43
CA GLU A 395 -12.24 -45.99 -20.55
C GLU A 395 -10.73 -46.08 -20.25
N GLY A 396 -9.86 -45.57 -21.12
CA GLY A 396 -8.41 -45.57 -20.94
C GLY A 396 -7.93 -44.55 -19.90
N LEU A 397 -8.53 -43.35 -19.88
CA LEU A 397 -8.22 -42.32 -18.90
C LEU A 397 -8.74 -42.70 -17.50
N ALA A 398 -9.96 -43.26 -17.44
CA ALA A 398 -10.55 -43.75 -16.20
C ALA A 398 -9.69 -44.85 -15.56
N LEU A 399 -9.18 -45.81 -16.35
CA LEU A 399 -8.29 -46.86 -15.86
C LEU A 399 -6.96 -46.31 -15.33
N LYS A 400 -6.36 -45.32 -16.01
CA LYS A 400 -5.11 -44.67 -15.58
C LYS A 400 -5.30 -43.86 -14.30
N LEU A 401 -6.42 -43.16 -14.16
CA LEU A 401 -6.78 -42.44 -12.93
C LEU A 401 -7.03 -43.39 -11.76
N GLN A 402 -7.70 -44.52 -12.00
CA GLN A 402 -7.91 -45.56 -10.99
C GLN A 402 -6.58 -46.17 -10.53
N GLN A 403 -5.65 -46.48 -11.45
CA GLN A 403 -4.33 -47.00 -11.10
C GLN A 403 -3.48 -46.00 -10.31
N ALA A 404 -3.59 -44.70 -10.59
CA ALA A 404 -2.96 -43.64 -9.80
C ALA A 404 -3.58 -43.55 -8.39
N HIS A 405 -4.90 -43.69 -8.29
CA HIS A 405 -5.62 -43.70 -7.02
C HIS A 405 -5.24 -44.90 -6.14
N ASP A 406 -5.15 -46.09 -6.71
CA ASP A 406 -4.79 -47.31 -5.99
C ASP A 406 -3.36 -47.25 -5.44
N LYS A 407 -2.42 -46.68 -6.22
CA LYS A 407 -1.05 -46.41 -5.76
C LYS A 407 -1.01 -45.40 -4.62
N LEU A 408 -1.84 -44.35 -4.67
CA LEU A 408 -1.94 -43.37 -3.58
C LEU A 408 -2.44 -44.00 -2.27
N GLN A 409 -3.43 -44.91 -2.36
CA GLN A 409 -3.92 -45.67 -1.22
C GLN A 409 -2.85 -46.61 -0.63
N GLU A 410 -1.97 -47.17 -1.48
CA GLU A 410 -0.87 -48.04 -1.05
C GLU A 410 0.20 -47.30 -0.23
N TYR A 411 0.52 -46.06 -0.59
CA TYR A 411 1.52 -45.25 0.14
C TYR A 411 0.98 -44.57 1.41
N GLN A 412 -0.34 -44.44 1.52
CA GLN A 412 -1.00 -43.72 2.62
C GLN A 412 -0.65 -44.23 4.03
N PRO A 413 -0.58 -45.56 4.31
CA PRO A 413 -0.25 -46.06 5.65
C PRO A 413 1.22 -45.80 6.04
N GLN A 414 2.15 -45.91 5.08
CA GLN A 414 3.58 -45.70 5.31
C GLN A 414 3.87 -44.23 5.68
N TRP A 415 3.14 -43.31 5.04
CA TRP A 415 3.26 -41.88 5.31
C TRP A 415 2.60 -41.47 6.63
N GLN A 416 1.46 -42.07 6.98
CA GLN A 416 0.83 -41.86 8.28
C GLN A 416 1.70 -42.39 9.44
N ALA A 417 2.41 -43.51 9.24
CA ALA A 417 3.37 -44.04 10.20
C ALA A 417 4.57 -43.09 10.39
N ALA A 418 5.16 -42.58 9.31
CA ALA A 418 6.28 -41.63 9.39
C ALA A 418 5.90 -40.30 10.08
N LEU A 419 4.69 -39.80 9.85
CA LEU A 419 4.13 -38.62 10.54
C LEU A 419 3.90 -38.88 12.05
N ALA A 420 3.47 -40.08 12.41
CA ALA A 420 3.26 -40.47 13.81
C ALA A 420 4.58 -40.62 14.59
N GLU A 421 5.66 -40.97 13.91
CA GLU A 421 6.99 -41.15 14.52
C GLU A 421 7.79 -39.84 14.62
N GLY A 422 7.33 -38.74 14.01
CA GLY A 422 8.00 -37.44 14.06
C GLY A 422 9.37 -37.40 13.38
N VAL A 423 9.69 -38.42 12.57
CA VAL A 423 10.94 -38.51 11.80
C VAL A 423 10.60 -38.20 10.35
N PHE A 424 10.60 -36.92 10.00
CA PHE A 424 10.60 -36.51 8.60
C PHE A 424 11.99 -35.98 8.24
N ASP A 425 12.90 -36.90 7.90
CA ASP A 425 14.23 -36.58 7.38
C ASP A 425 14.25 -36.79 5.86
N GLY A 426 13.53 -35.92 5.16
CA GLY A 426 14.01 -35.32 3.92
C GLY A 426 14.33 -36.17 2.68
N ASP A 427 13.68 -37.31 2.39
CA ASP A 427 13.73 -37.86 1.02
C ASP A 427 12.34 -37.89 0.35
N LEU A 428 12.03 -36.79 -0.34
CA LEU A 428 10.83 -36.60 -1.16
C LEU A 428 11.02 -37.04 -2.62
N SER A 429 12.10 -37.76 -2.94
CA SER A 429 12.37 -38.24 -4.30
C SER A 429 11.27 -39.15 -4.86
N GLY A 430 10.58 -39.91 -3.99
CA GLY A 430 9.43 -40.73 -4.36
C GLY A 430 8.22 -39.89 -4.81
N TYR A 431 7.94 -38.78 -4.13
CA TYR A 431 6.83 -37.88 -4.46
C TYR A 431 7.10 -37.06 -5.73
N VAL A 432 8.34 -36.61 -5.92
CA VAL A 432 8.76 -35.93 -7.17
C VAL A 432 8.72 -36.88 -8.37
N LYS A 433 9.12 -38.15 -8.20
CA LYS A 433 8.95 -39.17 -9.24
C LYS A 433 7.48 -39.41 -9.57
N MET A 434 6.60 -39.40 -8.57
CA MET A 434 5.16 -39.58 -8.76
C MET A 434 4.51 -38.41 -9.50
N LEU A 435 4.84 -37.16 -9.16
CA LEU A 435 4.34 -35.98 -9.87
C LEU A 435 4.81 -35.96 -11.33
N LYS A 436 6.07 -36.34 -11.59
CA LYS A 436 6.60 -36.47 -12.97
C LYS A 436 5.88 -37.57 -13.77
N VAL A 437 5.52 -38.67 -13.14
CA VAL A 437 4.72 -39.73 -13.78
C VAL A 437 3.30 -39.23 -14.07
N GLN A 438 2.71 -38.42 -13.21
CA GLN A 438 1.40 -37.82 -13.43
C GLN A 438 1.42 -36.77 -14.55
N GLU A 439 2.44 -35.90 -14.58
CA GLU A 439 2.68 -34.95 -15.69
C GLU A 439 2.91 -35.69 -17.02
N GLN A 440 3.66 -36.78 -17.02
CA GLN A 440 3.88 -37.60 -18.22
C GLN A 440 2.60 -38.27 -18.69
N ILE A 441 1.76 -38.79 -17.77
CA ILE A 441 0.46 -39.38 -18.13
C ILE A 441 -0.50 -38.34 -18.71
N LEU A 442 -0.47 -37.10 -18.20
CA LEU A 442 -1.29 -36.00 -18.70
C LEU A 442 -0.78 -35.50 -20.07
N GLY A 443 0.54 -35.34 -20.22
CA GLY A 443 1.16 -34.97 -21.51
C GLY A 443 0.96 -36.02 -22.60
N ASP A 444 1.03 -37.31 -22.25
CA ASP A 444 0.77 -38.41 -23.20
C ASP A 444 -0.73 -38.54 -23.55
N ALA A 445 -1.64 -38.02 -22.72
CA ALA A 445 -3.07 -37.96 -23.02
C ALA A 445 -3.41 -36.78 -23.94
N GLU A 446 -2.71 -35.65 -23.82
CA GLU A 446 -2.86 -34.49 -24.69
C GLU A 446 -2.30 -34.72 -26.11
N HIS A 447 -1.31 -35.59 -26.26
CA HIS A 447 -0.69 -35.89 -27.57
C HIS A 447 -1.44 -36.90 -28.45
N ASN A 448 -2.53 -37.51 -27.96
CA ASN A 448 -3.29 -38.53 -28.71
C ASN A 448 -4.70 -38.05 -29.15
N GLY A 449 -5.03 -36.77 -28.94
CA GLY A 449 -6.22 -36.14 -29.52
C GLY A 449 -5.86 -35.51 -30.86
N ASP A 450 -6.36 -36.08 -31.95
CA ASP A 450 -6.15 -35.62 -33.33
C ASP A 450 -6.60 -34.15 -33.56
N SER A 451 -5.71 -33.19 -33.30
CA SER A 451 -5.57 -31.96 -34.09
C SER A 451 -4.13 -31.44 -33.94
N GLU A 452 -3.31 -31.65 -34.97
CA GLU A 452 -1.93 -31.13 -35.09
C GLU A 452 -1.90 -29.60 -35.28
N GLU A 453 -2.44 -28.82 -34.34
CA GLU A 453 -2.13 -27.40 -34.26
C GLU A 453 -0.99 -27.21 -33.25
N THR A 454 0.22 -27.07 -33.77
CA THR A 454 1.35 -26.62 -32.96
C THR A 454 1.01 -25.25 -32.35
N PRO A 455 1.24 -25.04 -31.04
CA PRO A 455 0.91 -23.77 -30.42
C PRO A 455 1.73 -22.66 -31.08
N ILE A 456 1.02 -21.75 -31.75
CA ILE A 456 1.61 -20.55 -32.34
C ILE A 456 2.29 -19.76 -31.22
N THR A 457 3.61 -19.61 -31.31
CA THR A 457 4.37 -18.78 -30.37
C THR A 457 4.46 -17.36 -30.92
N TYR A 458 4.44 -16.35 -30.05
CA TYR A 458 4.44 -14.94 -30.45
C TYR A 458 5.63 -14.20 -29.85
N THR A 459 6.24 -13.31 -30.62
CA THR A 459 7.18 -12.30 -30.12
C THR A 459 6.40 -11.02 -29.80
N ARG A 460 6.44 -10.61 -28.53
CA ARG A 460 5.85 -9.34 -28.05
C ARG A 460 6.97 -8.34 -27.82
N VAL A 461 6.97 -7.25 -28.57
CA VAL A 461 8.04 -6.26 -28.54
C VAL A 461 7.46 -4.86 -28.55
N SER A 462 7.77 -4.08 -27.51
CA SER A 462 7.49 -2.65 -27.45
C SER A 462 8.58 -1.87 -28.18
N ILE A 463 8.21 -1.08 -29.18
CA ILE A 463 9.08 -0.19 -29.96
C ILE A 463 8.41 1.17 -30.05
N GLY A 464 9.10 2.20 -29.54
CA GLY A 464 8.50 3.52 -29.35
C GLY A 464 7.26 3.41 -28.47
N ASP A 465 6.14 3.93 -28.96
CA ASP A 465 4.86 3.90 -28.23
C ASP A 465 3.93 2.74 -28.66
N VAL A 466 4.45 1.80 -29.47
CA VAL A 466 3.66 0.71 -30.07
C VAL A 466 4.12 -0.66 -29.54
N LEU A 467 3.17 -1.50 -29.13
CA LEU A 467 3.40 -2.90 -28.81
C LEU A 467 3.08 -3.76 -30.03
N TYR A 468 4.13 -4.36 -30.61
CA TYR A 468 4.01 -5.29 -31.72
C TYR A 468 3.86 -6.71 -31.16
N VAL A 469 2.86 -7.45 -31.66
CA VAL A 469 2.66 -8.87 -31.38
C VAL A 469 2.75 -9.61 -32.71
N VAL A 470 3.89 -10.25 -32.96
CA VAL A 470 4.18 -10.93 -34.22
C VAL A 470 4.25 -12.44 -33.97
N PRO A 471 3.46 -13.27 -34.67
CA PRO A 471 3.60 -14.72 -34.63
C PRO A 471 5.01 -15.14 -35.09
N ASN A 472 5.66 -16.06 -34.38
CA ASN A 472 7.02 -16.51 -34.70
C ASN A 472 7.09 -17.36 -35.98
N ASP A 473 5.96 -17.90 -36.40
CA ASP A 473 5.74 -18.69 -37.61
C ASP A 473 5.27 -17.85 -38.81
N ASP A 474 5.13 -16.54 -38.65
CA ASP A 474 4.79 -15.63 -39.74
C ASP A 474 5.99 -15.45 -40.69
N GLU A 475 6.17 -16.40 -41.63
CA GLU A 475 7.27 -16.42 -42.60
C GLU A 475 7.32 -15.14 -43.45
N GLN A 476 6.19 -14.45 -43.65
CA GLN A 476 6.16 -13.18 -44.40
C GLN A 476 6.83 -12.05 -43.61
N PHE A 477 6.68 -12.06 -42.29
CA PHE A 477 7.33 -11.09 -41.42
C PHE A 477 8.79 -11.47 -41.15
N TRP A 478 9.04 -12.74 -40.82
CA TRP A 478 10.36 -13.22 -40.41
C TRP A 478 11.30 -13.57 -41.56
N GLU A 479 10.83 -13.51 -42.81
CA GLU A 479 11.56 -13.75 -44.08
C GLU A 479 12.91 -14.40 -43.82
N THR A 480 12.91 -15.74 -43.75
CA THR A 480 14.10 -16.55 -43.44
C THR A 480 15.25 -16.11 -44.34
N GLN A 481 16.17 -15.32 -43.79
CA GLN A 481 17.43 -15.04 -44.47
C GLN A 481 18.25 -16.32 -44.45
N ASP A 482 19.03 -16.53 -45.52
CA ASP A 482 19.91 -17.69 -45.68
C ASP A 482 20.79 -17.87 -44.42
N GLU A 483 20.34 -18.72 -43.49
CA GLU A 483 20.99 -19.02 -42.22
C GLU A 483 22.29 -19.78 -42.49
N SER A 484 23.35 -19.06 -42.86
CA SER A 484 24.69 -19.66 -42.94
C SER A 484 25.36 -19.80 -41.57
N TRP A 485 24.73 -19.30 -40.51
CA TRP A 485 25.24 -19.33 -39.13
C TRP A 485 24.13 -19.82 -38.20
N SER A 486 24.42 -20.82 -37.37
CA SER A 486 23.50 -21.22 -36.31
C SER A 486 23.50 -20.15 -35.22
N ASP A 487 22.35 -19.93 -34.56
CA ASP A 487 22.23 -18.95 -33.45
C ASP A 487 23.25 -19.19 -32.33
N ASP A 488 23.74 -20.44 -32.19
CA ASP A 488 24.74 -20.84 -31.19
C ASP A 488 26.18 -20.38 -31.53
N ASP A 489 26.46 -20.06 -32.80
CA ASP A 489 27.80 -19.68 -33.25
C ASP A 489 28.08 -18.18 -33.17
N ILE A 490 27.04 -17.36 -32.91
CA ILE A 490 27.15 -15.90 -32.92
C ILE A 490 27.29 -15.36 -31.49
N PRO A 491 28.37 -14.64 -31.15
CA PRO A 491 28.54 -14.09 -29.82
C PRO A 491 27.41 -13.13 -29.42
N ASP A 492 27.16 -13.03 -28.11
CA ASP A 492 26.36 -11.92 -27.55
C ASP A 492 27.15 -10.61 -27.68
N PHE A 493 26.90 -9.85 -28.74
CA PHE A 493 27.58 -8.59 -29.00
C PHE A 493 27.31 -7.55 -27.93
N ALA A 494 26.14 -7.54 -27.26
CA ALA A 494 25.84 -6.60 -26.18
C ALA A 494 26.83 -6.77 -25.02
N ARG A 495 27.16 -8.02 -24.67
CA ARG A 495 28.02 -8.37 -23.53
C ARG A 495 29.46 -8.70 -23.90
N MET A 496 29.80 -8.69 -25.19
CA MET A 496 31.14 -9.02 -25.70
C MET A 496 32.26 -8.20 -25.04
N PRO A 497 33.27 -8.83 -24.42
CA PRO A 497 34.42 -8.16 -23.84
C PRO A 497 35.15 -7.24 -24.84
N LYS A 498 35.68 -6.12 -24.35
CA LYS A 498 36.36 -5.10 -25.19
C LYS A 498 37.53 -5.65 -26.01
N LYS A 499 38.21 -6.69 -25.52
CA LYS A 499 39.32 -7.33 -26.25
C LYS A 499 38.80 -8.06 -27.48
N GLU A 500 37.80 -8.92 -27.31
CA GLU A 500 37.15 -9.66 -28.40
C GLU A 500 36.48 -8.72 -29.40
N LEU A 501 35.85 -7.64 -28.92
CA LEU A 501 35.26 -6.62 -29.79
C LEU A 501 36.28 -6.03 -30.77
N ARG A 502 37.53 -5.81 -30.33
CA ARG A 502 38.60 -5.30 -31.21
C ARG A 502 39.04 -6.32 -32.25
N GLU A 503 39.02 -7.61 -31.90
CA GLU A 503 39.33 -8.70 -32.83
C GLU A 503 38.25 -8.77 -33.92
N TRP A 504 36.97 -8.69 -33.54
CA TRP A 504 35.84 -8.58 -34.47
C TRP A 504 35.88 -7.30 -35.32
N GLU A 505 36.20 -6.14 -34.74
CA GLU A 505 36.40 -4.89 -35.50
C GLU A 505 37.50 -5.06 -36.56
N ALA A 506 38.61 -5.75 -36.24
CA ALA A 506 39.71 -6.00 -37.18
C ALA A 506 39.30 -6.92 -38.34
N LEU A 507 38.45 -7.92 -38.08
CA LEU A 507 37.87 -8.81 -39.08
C LEU A 507 36.82 -8.10 -39.96
N HIS A 508 36.29 -6.96 -39.53
CA HIS A 508 35.29 -6.19 -40.25
C HIS A 508 35.71 -4.74 -40.50
N PRO A 509 36.60 -4.50 -41.49
CA PRO A 509 37.18 -3.19 -41.76
C PRO A 509 36.15 -2.08 -42.01
N LYS A 510 34.93 -2.41 -42.47
CA LYS A 510 33.86 -1.42 -42.66
C LYS A 510 33.37 -0.85 -41.31
N ILE A 511 33.24 -1.69 -40.28
CA ILE A 511 32.86 -1.28 -38.92
C ILE A 511 34.02 -0.49 -38.29
N ALA A 512 35.26 -0.97 -38.45
CA ALA A 512 36.44 -0.24 -37.97
C ALA A 512 36.64 1.13 -38.65
N LYS A 513 36.32 1.24 -39.95
CA LYS A 513 36.43 2.51 -40.71
C LYS A 513 35.34 3.52 -40.36
N ALA A 514 34.16 3.08 -39.93
CA ALA A 514 33.07 3.95 -39.48
C ALA A 514 33.46 4.80 -38.26
N LYS A 515 34.49 4.38 -37.52
CA LYS A 515 35.06 5.08 -36.35
C LYS A 515 35.65 6.46 -36.66
N GLY A 516 35.80 6.82 -37.94
CA GLY A 516 36.26 8.13 -38.40
C GLY A 516 37.69 8.49 -37.97
N LYS A 517 38.25 9.59 -38.49
CA LYS A 517 39.58 10.10 -38.10
C LYS A 517 39.58 10.91 -36.80
N ARG A 518 38.41 11.24 -36.23
CA ARG A 518 38.29 12.14 -35.06
C ARG A 518 37.69 11.54 -33.79
N GLY A 519 37.21 10.29 -33.80
CA GLY A 519 36.76 9.61 -32.57
C GLY A 519 35.58 10.26 -31.82
N GLU A 520 35.00 11.34 -32.35
CA GLU A 520 33.81 11.99 -31.80
C GLU A 520 32.58 11.18 -32.22
N GLY A 521 31.97 10.47 -31.27
CA GLY A 521 30.69 9.78 -31.43
C GLY A 521 30.76 8.25 -31.44
N HIS A 522 31.79 7.63 -32.02
CA HIS A 522 31.84 6.16 -32.16
C HIS A 522 32.32 5.46 -30.89
N THR A 523 31.41 4.85 -30.13
CA THR A 523 31.72 4.14 -28.89
C THR A 523 31.89 2.63 -29.11
N HIS A 524 32.25 1.89 -28.05
CA HIS A 524 32.18 0.42 -28.10
C HIS A 524 30.74 -0.06 -28.30
N ALA A 525 29.73 0.65 -27.78
CA ALA A 525 28.34 0.32 -28.00
C ALA A 525 27.96 0.47 -29.48
N THR A 526 28.45 1.51 -30.16
CA THR A 526 28.28 1.68 -31.62
C THR A 526 28.83 0.48 -32.39
N SER A 527 30.06 0.04 -32.10
CA SER A 527 30.64 -1.14 -32.76
C SER A 527 29.84 -2.41 -32.48
N ARG A 528 29.38 -2.60 -31.24
CA ARG A 528 28.53 -3.74 -30.87
C ARG A 528 27.19 -3.71 -31.61
N ALA A 529 26.57 -2.54 -31.73
CA ALA A 529 25.30 -2.37 -32.42
C ALA A 529 25.45 -2.65 -33.93
N MET A 530 26.53 -2.17 -34.54
CA MET A 530 26.85 -2.47 -35.95
C MET A 530 27.14 -3.97 -36.18
N LEU A 531 27.75 -4.66 -35.21
CA LEU A 531 27.96 -6.11 -35.29
C LEU A 531 26.65 -6.88 -35.10
N GLN A 532 25.84 -6.50 -34.11
CA GLN A 532 24.50 -7.06 -33.88
C GLN A 532 23.66 -6.96 -35.15
N ALA A 533 23.50 -5.76 -35.71
CA ALA A 533 22.71 -5.53 -36.92
C ALA A 533 23.26 -6.29 -38.14
N LYS A 534 24.58 -6.54 -38.19
CA LYS A 534 25.21 -7.25 -39.31
C LYS A 534 25.06 -8.77 -39.22
N PHE A 535 25.13 -9.33 -38.01
CA PHE A 535 25.25 -10.79 -37.82
C PHE A 535 24.01 -11.42 -37.21
N LYS A 536 23.31 -10.71 -36.31
CA LYS A 536 22.03 -11.14 -35.77
C LYS A 536 20.84 -10.55 -36.52
N GLU A 537 21.09 -9.55 -37.39
CA GLU A 537 20.15 -8.95 -38.35
C GLU A 537 18.91 -8.26 -37.77
N THR A 538 18.63 -8.49 -36.49
CA THR A 538 17.54 -7.86 -35.77
C THR A 538 17.88 -7.54 -34.31
N PHE A 539 17.39 -6.40 -33.84
CA PHE A 539 17.28 -6.05 -32.42
C PHE A 539 15.97 -6.52 -31.77
N LEU A 540 15.04 -7.14 -32.52
CA LEU A 540 13.73 -7.56 -31.99
C LEU A 540 13.83 -8.62 -30.90
N ARG A 541 14.76 -9.56 -31.03
CA ARG A 541 14.99 -10.63 -30.05
C ARG A 541 15.87 -10.20 -28.88
N GLU A 542 16.30 -8.95 -28.87
CA GLU A 542 17.29 -8.48 -27.91
C GLU A 542 16.63 -8.17 -26.55
N PRO A 543 17.16 -8.68 -25.42
CA PRO A 543 16.57 -8.46 -24.11
C PRO A 543 16.54 -6.98 -23.71
N ASP A 544 15.45 -6.55 -23.05
CA ASP A 544 15.26 -5.17 -22.56
C ASP A 544 16.43 -4.65 -21.71
N ALA A 545 17.06 -5.53 -20.92
CA ALA A 545 18.23 -5.18 -20.12
C ALA A 545 19.40 -4.67 -20.98
N ASN A 546 19.62 -5.25 -22.16
CA ASN A 546 20.72 -4.84 -23.05
C ASN A 546 20.46 -3.43 -23.62
N PHE A 547 19.20 -3.03 -23.83
CA PHE A 547 18.86 -1.65 -24.22
C PHE A 547 19.21 -0.63 -23.12
N ARG A 548 18.85 -0.93 -21.87
CA ARG A 548 19.17 -0.07 -20.72
C ARG A 548 20.68 0.02 -20.47
N ASP A 549 21.38 -1.11 -20.54
CA ASP A 549 22.75 -1.20 -20.03
C ASP A 549 23.82 -0.92 -21.09
N VAL A 550 23.52 -1.26 -22.35
CA VAL A 550 24.50 -1.26 -23.45
C VAL A 550 24.10 -0.30 -24.55
N TRP A 551 22.90 -0.46 -25.12
CA TRP A 551 22.53 0.24 -26.35
C TRP A 551 22.31 1.74 -26.16
N VAL A 552 21.81 2.18 -24.99
CA VAL A 552 21.70 3.61 -24.64
C VAL A 552 23.05 4.36 -24.69
N ARG A 553 24.18 3.64 -24.64
CA ARG A 553 25.54 4.21 -24.69
C ARG A 553 26.08 4.38 -26.11
N ASP A 554 25.25 4.11 -27.12
CA ASP A 554 25.58 4.42 -28.51
C ASP A 554 25.40 5.91 -28.77
N HIS A 555 26.48 6.69 -28.57
CA HIS A 555 26.46 8.14 -28.78
C HIS A 555 26.32 8.54 -30.24
N THR A 556 26.25 7.59 -31.17
CA THR A 556 25.89 7.91 -32.55
C THR A 556 24.36 7.92 -32.74
N VAL A 557 23.60 7.35 -31.81
CA VAL A 557 22.13 7.32 -31.79
C VAL A 557 21.60 8.32 -30.75
N PHE A 558 22.17 8.31 -29.55
CA PHE A 558 21.62 9.06 -28.41
C PHE A 558 22.49 10.25 -28.00
N ASP A 559 21.82 11.33 -27.60
CA ASP A 559 22.45 12.41 -26.85
C ASP A 559 22.62 11.99 -25.38
N LYS A 560 23.77 12.30 -24.79
CA LYS A 560 24.11 11.98 -23.39
C LYS A 560 23.22 12.71 -22.37
N HIS A 561 22.50 13.75 -22.81
CA HIS A 561 21.71 14.61 -21.94
C HIS A 561 20.22 14.22 -21.88
N ILE A 562 19.78 13.23 -22.66
CA ILE A 562 18.37 12.82 -22.73
C ILE A 562 18.22 11.43 -22.12
N THR A 563 17.24 11.27 -21.23
CA THR A 563 16.82 9.96 -20.72
C THR A 563 15.80 9.35 -21.67
N TYR A 564 16.04 8.10 -22.09
CA TYR A 564 15.18 7.37 -23.00
C TYR A 564 14.63 6.12 -22.32
N THR A 565 13.37 5.77 -22.58
CA THR A 565 12.77 4.51 -22.15
C THR A 565 13.27 3.34 -23.00
N VAL A 566 13.15 2.09 -22.54
CA VAL A 566 13.57 0.91 -23.34
C VAL A 566 12.91 0.87 -24.72
N PRO A 567 11.58 1.08 -24.87
CA PRO A 567 10.95 1.12 -26.18
C PRO A 567 11.49 2.23 -27.09
N GLN A 568 11.79 3.41 -26.54
CA GLN A 568 12.41 4.52 -27.28
C GLN A 568 13.84 4.19 -27.71
N ILE A 569 14.65 3.62 -26.81
CA ILE A 569 16.01 3.17 -27.12
C ILE A 569 15.97 2.14 -28.25
N ARG A 570 15.04 1.17 -28.18
CA ARG A 570 14.87 0.15 -29.21
C ARG A 570 14.47 0.77 -30.56
N TYR A 571 13.52 1.71 -30.58
CA TYR A 571 13.12 2.41 -31.78
C TYR A 571 14.29 3.16 -32.43
N GLU A 572 15.02 3.98 -31.69
CA GLU A 572 16.12 4.78 -32.24
C GLU A 572 17.28 3.92 -32.75
N ILE A 573 17.61 2.84 -32.03
CA ILE A 573 18.61 1.86 -32.46
C ILE A 573 18.18 1.17 -33.76
N MET A 574 16.94 0.68 -33.82
CA MET A 574 16.42 0.02 -35.02
C MET A 574 16.26 1.00 -36.18
N ASN A 575 15.87 2.25 -35.94
CA ASN A 575 15.74 3.29 -36.96
C ASN A 575 17.10 3.57 -37.61
N LYS A 576 18.15 3.59 -36.80
CA LYS A 576 19.51 3.78 -37.30
C LYS A 576 20.07 2.57 -38.04
N TYR A 577 19.96 1.38 -37.45
CA TYR A 577 20.70 0.21 -37.92
C TYR A 577 19.86 -0.76 -38.76
N GLU A 578 18.55 -0.77 -38.59
CA GLU A 578 17.58 -1.70 -39.20
C GLU A 578 16.30 -1.01 -39.72
N PRO A 579 16.39 0.13 -40.46
CA PRO A 579 15.21 0.91 -40.85
C PRO A 579 14.20 0.09 -41.67
N LYS A 580 14.66 -0.89 -42.46
CA LYS A 580 13.78 -1.79 -43.22
C LYS A 580 12.96 -2.71 -42.33
N THR A 581 13.49 -3.13 -41.17
CA THR A 581 12.76 -3.97 -40.22
C THR A 581 11.69 -3.14 -39.50
N LEU A 582 11.98 -1.88 -39.15
CA LEU A 582 10.94 -0.95 -38.68
C LEU A 582 9.86 -0.70 -39.73
N GLU A 583 10.24 -0.45 -41.00
CA GLU A 583 9.26 -0.25 -42.07
C GLU A 583 8.36 -1.50 -42.25
N ARG A 584 8.92 -2.70 -42.10
CA ARG A 584 8.13 -3.95 -42.10
C ARG A 584 7.17 -4.03 -40.92
N LEU A 585 7.62 -3.68 -39.70
CA LEU A 585 6.76 -3.62 -38.52
C LEU A 585 5.61 -2.62 -38.68
N GLU A 586 5.90 -1.43 -39.21
CA GLU A 586 4.89 -0.41 -39.48
C GLU A 586 3.87 -0.89 -40.53
N LYS A 587 4.34 -1.51 -41.62
CA LYS A 587 3.46 -2.12 -42.64
C LYS A 587 2.63 -3.26 -42.07
N TYR A 588 3.23 -4.09 -41.21
CA TYR A 588 2.55 -5.18 -40.52
C TYR A 588 1.46 -4.67 -39.58
N ALA A 589 1.74 -3.60 -38.85
CA ALA A 589 0.75 -2.96 -37.99
C ALA A 589 -0.42 -2.35 -38.79
N GLN A 590 -0.12 -1.75 -39.95
CA GLN A 590 -1.12 -1.22 -40.88
C GLN A 590 -1.95 -2.33 -41.55
N SER A 591 -1.37 -3.49 -41.86
CA SER A 591 -2.11 -4.60 -42.47
C SER A 591 -2.98 -5.33 -41.46
N ALA A 592 -2.49 -5.58 -40.24
CA ALA A 592 -3.24 -6.23 -39.18
C ALA A 592 -4.49 -5.44 -38.75
N THR A 593 -4.40 -4.10 -38.75
CA THR A 593 -5.57 -3.22 -38.50
C THR A 593 -6.62 -3.30 -39.62
N SER A 594 -6.23 -3.64 -40.85
CA SER A 594 -7.16 -3.77 -41.98
C SER A 594 -7.84 -5.14 -42.08
N THR A 595 -7.21 -6.22 -41.61
CA THR A 595 -7.70 -7.60 -41.75
C THR A 595 -8.40 -8.14 -40.51
N GLY A 596 -8.30 -7.46 -39.37
CA GLY A 596 -8.89 -7.90 -38.09
C GLY A 596 -8.28 -9.19 -37.52
N SER A 597 -7.19 -9.69 -38.12
CA SER A 597 -6.57 -10.98 -37.79
C SER A 597 -5.35 -10.86 -36.88
N GLY A 598 -4.84 -9.65 -36.64
CA GLY A 598 -3.70 -9.41 -35.76
C GLY A 598 -4.05 -8.38 -34.69
N THR A 599 -3.76 -8.68 -33.42
CA THR A 599 -3.94 -7.72 -32.34
C THR A 599 -2.72 -6.81 -32.26
N VAL A 600 -2.68 -5.78 -33.13
CA VAL A 600 -1.85 -4.61 -32.85
C VAL A 600 -2.55 -3.88 -31.72
N ILE A 601 -2.02 -4.04 -30.50
CA ILE A 601 -2.42 -3.18 -29.40
C ILE A 601 -1.71 -1.85 -29.66
N ASN A 602 -2.31 -1.03 -30.52
CA ASN A 602 -2.03 0.40 -30.49
C ASN A 602 -2.43 0.85 -29.10
N HIS A 603 -1.45 0.96 -28.20
CA HIS A 603 -1.70 1.45 -26.86
C HIS A 603 -2.20 2.89 -26.87
N ALA A 604 -2.23 3.58 -28.01
CA ALA A 604 -2.85 4.88 -28.14
C ALA A 604 -4.18 4.79 -28.93
N THR A 605 -5.30 4.77 -28.22
CA THR A 605 -6.33 5.73 -28.61
C THR A 605 -5.71 7.11 -28.36
N THR A 606 -5.18 7.75 -29.40
CA THR A 606 -4.73 9.15 -29.37
C THR A 606 -5.90 10.11 -29.21
N THR A 607 -7.14 9.61 -29.18
CA THR A 607 -8.34 10.41 -29.06
C THR A 607 -8.30 11.20 -27.75
N PRO A 608 -8.37 12.54 -27.80
CA PRO A 608 -8.46 13.36 -26.60
C PRO A 608 -9.72 13.00 -25.81
N PRO A 609 -9.72 13.21 -24.48
CA PRO A 609 -10.91 13.00 -23.67
C PRO A 609 -12.04 13.93 -24.15
N PRO A 610 -13.31 13.47 -24.13
CA PRO A 610 -14.43 14.30 -24.51
C PRO A 610 -14.48 15.56 -23.63
N ARG A 611 -14.94 16.67 -24.21
CA ARG A 611 -15.16 17.90 -23.44
C ARG A 611 -16.40 17.72 -22.58
N THR A 612 -16.20 17.56 -21.28
CA THR A 612 -17.25 17.34 -20.28
C THR A 612 -17.68 18.63 -19.59
N HIS A 613 -16.92 19.72 -19.76
CA HIS A 613 -17.16 21.01 -19.13
C HIS A 613 -17.41 22.14 -20.15
N GLN A 614 -18.06 23.20 -19.69
CA GLN A 614 -18.21 24.42 -20.49
C GLN A 614 -16.82 25.01 -20.79
N SER A 615 -16.57 25.33 -22.05
CA SER A 615 -15.31 25.92 -22.46
C SER A 615 -15.16 27.31 -21.84
N ALA A 616 -13.99 27.57 -21.27
CA ALA A 616 -13.60 28.90 -20.78
C ALA A 616 -12.55 29.53 -21.71
N ILE A 617 -12.30 28.91 -22.86
CA ILE A 617 -11.26 29.34 -23.77
C ILE A 617 -11.68 30.61 -24.52
N ILE A 618 -10.77 31.57 -24.61
CA ILE A 618 -10.95 32.77 -25.41
C ILE A 618 -10.38 32.49 -26.81
N HIS A 619 -11.22 32.69 -27.83
CA HIS A 619 -10.83 32.47 -29.22
C HIS A 619 -9.92 33.61 -29.72
N PRO A 620 -8.80 33.31 -30.39
CA PRO A 620 -8.08 34.27 -31.20
C PRO A 620 -9.00 34.85 -32.28
N HIS A 621 -8.82 36.13 -32.62
CA HIS A 621 -9.69 36.86 -33.56
C HIS A 621 -9.82 36.19 -34.95
N ASP A 622 -8.88 35.35 -35.35
CA ASP A 622 -8.84 34.69 -36.66
C ASP A 622 -9.00 33.15 -36.60
N ILE A 623 -9.40 32.59 -35.44
CA ILE A 623 -9.62 31.15 -35.26
C ILE A 623 -11.01 30.90 -34.66
N ASP A 624 -11.96 30.55 -35.53
CA ASP A 624 -13.38 30.40 -35.15
C ASP A 624 -13.70 29.05 -34.49
N MET A 625 -12.81 28.07 -34.57
CA MET A 625 -13.04 26.71 -34.07
C MET A 625 -11.99 26.31 -33.04
N VAL A 626 -12.45 25.79 -31.90
CA VAL A 626 -11.58 25.21 -30.88
C VAL A 626 -11.05 23.85 -31.37
N PRO A 627 -9.72 23.65 -31.48
CA PRO A 627 -9.08 22.38 -31.82
C PRO A 627 -9.62 21.22 -31.00
N ARG A 628 -9.88 20.07 -31.63
CA ARG A 628 -10.33 18.86 -30.95
C ARG A 628 -9.33 18.43 -29.89
N ASP A 629 -8.04 18.58 -30.17
CA ASP A 629 -6.95 18.24 -29.27
C ASP A 629 -5.86 19.31 -29.26
N PHE A 630 -5.67 19.99 -28.14
CA PHE A 630 -4.55 20.92 -27.99
C PHE A 630 -3.19 20.21 -27.86
N ALA A 631 -3.20 18.90 -27.55
CA ALA A 631 -1.98 18.10 -27.55
C ALA A 631 -1.48 17.73 -28.95
N ASP A 632 -2.32 17.84 -29.98
CA ASP A 632 -1.96 17.53 -31.36
C ASP A 632 -1.24 18.72 -32.01
N GLU A 633 0.06 18.58 -32.25
CA GLU A 633 0.90 19.60 -32.90
C GLU A 633 0.53 19.83 -34.37
N GLN A 634 -0.18 18.89 -35.02
CA GLN A 634 -0.66 19.07 -36.39
C GLN A 634 -1.96 19.87 -36.43
N GLU A 635 -2.82 19.73 -35.41
CA GLU A 635 -4.05 20.51 -35.28
C GLU A 635 -3.76 21.93 -34.76
N VAL A 636 -2.80 22.05 -33.85
CA VAL A 636 -2.33 23.32 -33.28
C VAL A 636 -0.83 23.42 -33.47
N ASP A 637 -0.39 23.97 -34.59
CA ASP A 637 1.03 24.23 -34.85
C ASP A 637 1.58 25.36 -33.96
N GLU A 638 2.90 25.59 -33.96
CA GLU A 638 3.53 26.63 -33.14
C GLU A 638 2.97 28.05 -33.38
N PRO A 639 2.78 28.51 -34.64
CA PRO A 639 2.09 29.77 -34.91
C PRO A 639 0.67 29.85 -34.35
N ALA A 640 -0.14 28.79 -34.47
CA ALA A 640 -1.48 28.74 -33.89
C ALA A 640 -1.43 28.74 -32.36
N LEU A 641 -0.51 27.97 -31.76
CA LEU A 641 -0.30 27.94 -30.32
C LEU A 641 0.05 29.33 -29.78
N ALA A 642 0.89 30.09 -30.48
CA ALA A 642 1.22 31.47 -30.10
C ALA A 642 -0.02 32.38 -30.04
N LYS A 643 -0.93 32.26 -31.01
CA LYS A 643 -2.20 33.02 -31.02
C LYS A 643 -3.13 32.60 -29.88
N TRP A 644 -3.26 31.31 -29.63
CA TRP A 644 -4.02 30.80 -28.48
C TRP A 644 -3.42 31.28 -27.16
N LYS A 645 -2.08 31.33 -27.06
CA LYS A 645 -1.36 31.84 -25.89
C LYS A 645 -1.61 33.33 -25.63
N GLU A 646 -1.68 34.13 -26.69
CA GLU A 646 -2.01 35.55 -26.60
C GLU A 646 -3.47 35.77 -26.20
N ALA A 647 -4.41 35.07 -26.84
CA ALA A 647 -5.84 35.21 -26.55
C ALA A 647 -6.23 34.78 -25.13
N ASN A 648 -5.49 33.84 -24.53
CA ASN A 648 -5.77 33.29 -23.20
C ASN A 648 -4.75 33.75 -22.14
N GLU A 649 -4.03 34.85 -22.38
CA GLU A 649 -2.95 35.35 -21.52
C GLU A 649 -3.36 35.46 -20.04
N HIS A 650 -4.54 36.03 -19.78
CA HIS A 650 -5.10 36.17 -18.44
C HIS A 650 -5.20 34.83 -17.68
N HIS A 651 -5.69 33.78 -18.32
CA HIS A 651 -5.81 32.46 -17.68
C HIS A 651 -4.45 31.85 -17.35
N PHE A 652 -3.43 32.09 -18.17
CA PHE A 652 -2.08 31.60 -17.88
C PHE A 652 -1.42 32.36 -16.73
N GLU A 653 -1.74 33.64 -16.54
CA GLU A 653 -1.32 34.43 -15.37
C GLU A 653 -1.98 33.89 -14.10
N GLU A 654 -3.28 33.59 -14.13
CA GLU A 654 -4.00 32.97 -13.00
C GLU A 654 -3.41 31.61 -12.61
N MET A 655 -3.05 30.78 -13.60
CA MET A 655 -2.36 29.50 -13.40
C MET A 655 -0.88 29.64 -13.05
N LYS A 656 -0.34 30.86 -13.02
CA LYS A 656 1.08 31.18 -12.76
C LYS A 656 2.08 30.56 -13.75
N LEU A 657 1.64 30.23 -14.96
CA LEU A 657 2.50 29.68 -16.01
C LEU A 657 3.56 30.69 -16.51
N ARG A 658 3.36 31.99 -16.26
CA ARG A 658 4.27 33.06 -16.71
C ARG A 658 5.22 33.62 -15.66
N GLU A 659 4.97 33.44 -14.36
CA GLU A 659 5.73 34.15 -13.32
C GLU A 659 7.21 33.73 -13.23
N GLU A 660 7.59 32.60 -13.84
CA GLU A 660 8.95 32.06 -13.73
C GLU A 660 9.59 31.60 -15.06
N GLY A 661 8.91 31.80 -16.21
CA GLY A 661 9.36 31.23 -17.49
C GLY A 661 9.45 29.70 -17.48
N THR A 662 8.72 29.06 -16.55
CA THR A 662 8.77 27.64 -16.23
C THR A 662 7.82 26.80 -17.09
N GLY A 663 6.74 27.40 -17.62
CA GLY A 663 5.84 26.71 -18.54
C GLY A 663 6.51 26.47 -19.89
N ASP A 664 6.65 25.21 -20.28
CA ASP A 664 7.05 24.84 -21.64
C ASP A 664 5.82 24.78 -22.58
N HIS A 665 6.04 24.48 -23.87
CA HIS A 665 4.96 24.37 -24.84
C HIS A 665 3.92 23.29 -24.46
N ILE A 666 4.32 22.22 -23.76
CA ILE A 666 3.42 21.18 -23.28
C ILE A 666 2.55 21.72 -22.15
N SER A 667 3.11 22.48 -21.22
CA SER A 667 2.36 23.11 -20.13
C SER A 667 1.28 24.08 -20.66
N PHE A 668 1.61 24.89 -21.69
CA PHE A 668 0.61 25.75 -22.33
C PHE A 668 -0.48 24.96 -23.06
N ARG A 669 -0.12 23.86 -23.73
CA ARG A 669 -1.10 22.97 -24.37
C ARG A 669 -1.99 22.29 -23.34
N ALA A 670 -1.44 21.87 -22.19
CA ALA A 670 -2.18 21.25 -21.10
C ALA A 670 -3.22 22.21 -20.51
N ALA A 671 -2.80 23.47 -20.26
CA ALA A 671 -3.70 24.53 -19.82
C ALA A 671 -4.81 24.82 -20.85
N LEU A 672 -4.48 24.91 -22.15
CA LEU A 672 -5.48 25.11 -23.21
C LEU A 672 -6.43 23.90 -23.34
N GLN A 673 -5.93 22.68 -23.19
CA GLN A 673 -6.74 21.45 -23.19
C GLN A 673 -7.78 21.51 -22.07
N ALA A 674 -7.35 21.85 -20.85
CA ALA A 674 -8.26 22.07 -19.72
C ALA A 674 -9.26 23.21 -20.05
N LEU A 675 -8.79 24.38 -20.48
CA LEU A 675 -9.62 25.54 -20.86
C LEU A 675 -10.66 25.21 -21.94
N SER A 676 -10.38 24.26 -22.82
CA SER A 676 -11.33 23.81 -23.85
C SER A 676 -12.55 23.09 -23.29
N GLY A 677 -12.47 22.59 -22.04
CA GLY A 677 -13.52 21.84 -21.37
C GLY A 677 -13.23 20.34 -21.24
N SER A 678 -12.05 19.87 -21.67
CA SER A 678 -11.57 18.51 -21.41
C SER A 678 -11.02 18.38 -19.99
N SER A 679 -11.11 17.18 -19.41
CA SER A 679 -10.58 16.85 -18.08
C SER A 679 -9.44 15.84 -18.17
N PHE A 680 -8.37 16.08 -17.41
CA PHE A 680 -7.28 15.14 -17.18
C PHE A 680 -7.69 13.93 -16.37
N THR A 681 -8.80 13.98 -15.61
CA THR A 681 -9.33 12.77 -14.94
C THR A 681 -9.82 11.73 -15.93
N ASP A 682 -10.27 12.19 -17.10
CA ASP A 682 -10.77 11.34 -18.19
C ASP A 682 -9.67 11.00 -19.21
N GLU A 683 -8.46 11.53 -19.02
CA GLU A 683 -7.34 11.31 -19.93
C GLU A 683 -6.84 9.87 -19.86
N SER A 684 -6.51 9.30 -21.02
CA SER A 684 -6.04 7.92 -21.11
C SER A 684 -4.63 7.76 -20.52
N ASP A 685 -4.34 6.61 -19.90
CA ASP A 685 -2.98 6.30 -19.39
C ASP A 685 -1.92 6.43 -20.49
N ALA A 686 -2.30 6.12 -21.73
CA ALA A 686 -1.42 6.22 -22.88
C ALA A 686 -1.02 7.67 -23.18
N ARG A 687 -1.98 8.59 -23.28
CA ARG A 687 -1.72 10.01 -23.52
C ARG A 687 -0.98 10.66 -22.36
N LEU A 688 -1.31 10.29 -21.12
CA LEU A 688 -0.52 10.67 -19.95
C LEU A 688 0.94 10.24 -20.13
N ARG A 689 1.16 8.96 -20.42
CA ARG A 689 2.50 8.40 -20.61
C ARG A 689 3.30 9.06 -21.73
N THR A 690 2.69 9.37 -22.87
CA THR A 690 3.43 9.78 -24.08
C THR A 690 3.54 11.29 -24.24
N ILE A 691 2.48 12.02 -23.89
CA ILE A 691 2.37 13.47 -24.10
C ILE A 691 2.63 14.18 -22.77
N TRP A 692 1.77 13.95 -21.78
CA TRP A 692 1.70 14.80 -20.61
C TRP A 692 2.83 14.56 -19.60
N ILE A 693 3.54 13.43 -19.67
CA ILE A 693 4.71 13.17 -18.79
C ILE A 693 5.82 14.20 -18.99
N ARG A 694 5.81 14.89 -20.13
CA ARG A 694 6.79 15.92 -20.48
C ARG A 694 6.51 17.26 -19.85
N ASP A 695 5.30 17.48 -19.31
CA ASP A 695 4.90 18.74 -18.69
C ASP A 695 5.79 19.08 -17.50
N GLY A 696 6.74 20.00 -17.69
CA GLY A 696 7.68 20.40 -16.66
C GLY A 696 7.13 21.33 -15.60
N PHE A 697 5.94 21.88 -15.80
CA PHE A 697 5.30 22.77 -14.86
C PHE A 697 4.47 22.00 -13.83
N ALA A 698 3.63 21.07 -14.29
CA ALA A 698 2.80 20.26 -13.39
C ALA A 698 3.55 19.09 -12.74
N LEU A 699 4.62 18.60 -13.39
CA LEU A 699 5.35 17.42 -12.95
C LEU A 699 6.81 17.76 -12.66
N ASP A 700 7.18 17.63 -11.38
CA ASP A 700 8.57 17.83 -10.97
C ASP A 700 9.52 16.80 -11.61
N GLU A 701 10.81 17.13 -11.66
CA GLU A 701 11.84 16.27 -12.25
C GLU A 701 11.90 14.88 -11.61
N GLY A 702 11.59 14.77 -10.31
CA GLY A 702 11.56 13.50 -9.60
C GLY A 702 10.43 12.58 -10.06
N PHE A 703 9.25 13.15 -10.34
CA PHE A 703 8.12 12.42 -10.91
C PHE A 703 8.42 11.97 -12.34
N ARG A 704 9.00 12.85 -13.17
CA ARG A 704 9.37 12.56 -14.56
C ARG A 704 10.52 11.56 -14.70
N ALA A 705 11.37 11.45 -13.68
CA ALA A 705 12.49 10.51 -13.64
C ALA A 705 12.10 9.07 -13.23
N GLN A 706 10.85 8.83 -12.85
CA GLN A 706 10.37 7.48 -12.53
C GLN A 706 10.41 6.58 -13.77
N ASP A 707 10.70 5.29 -13.59
CA ASP A 707 10.57 4.33 -14.68
C ASP A 707 9.11 4.32 -15.14
N VAL A 708 8.90 4.32 -16.46
CA VAL A 708 7.56 4.38 -17.06
C VAL A 708 6.70 3.18 -16.67
N ALA A 709 7.33 2.05 -16.29
CA ALA A 709 6.64 0.90 -15.73
C ALA A 709 6.05 1.15 -14.34
N ASP A 710 6.61 2.09 -13.57
CA ASP A 710 6.25 2.38 -12.18
C ASP A 710 5.47 3.70 -12.03
N LEU A 711 5.12 4.37 -13.14
CA LEU A 711 4.38 5.63 -13.12
C LEU A 711 2.98 5.44 -12.53
N ASP A 712 2.70 6.18 -11.46
CA ASP A 712 1.36 6.31 -10.91
C ASP A 712 0.52 7.28 -11.75
N PHE A 713 -0.20 6.75 -12.74
CA PHE A 713 -1.07 7.56 -13.60
C PHE A 713 -2.21 8.23 -12.84
N ALA A 714 -2.65 7.71 -11.69
CA ALA A 714 -3.66 8.37 -10.88
C ALA A 714 -3.09 9.64 -10.25
N ALA A 715 -1.88 9.56 -9.67
CA ALA A 715 -1.17 10.72 -9.15
C ALA A 715 -0.89 11.77 -10.24
N MET A 716 -0.55 11.31 -11.45
CA MET A 716 -0.29 12.19 -12.58
C MET A 716 -1.53 12.98 -13.03
N ARG A 717 -2.69 12.29 -13.17
CA ARG A 717 -3.98 12.97 -13.47
C ARG A 717 -4.31 14.02 -12.43
N ILE A 718 -4.14 13.68 -11.15
CA ILE A 718 -4.42 14.59 -10.04
C ILE A 718 -3.53 15.83 -10.12
N ARG A 719 -2.24 15.69 -10.41
CA ARG A 719 -1.33 16.83 -10.55
C ARG A 719 -1.72 17.74 -11.71
N LEU A 720 -2.00 17.18 -12.88
CA LEU A 720 -2.44 17.96 -14.04
C LEU A 720 -3.77 18.69 -13.77
N TRP A 721 -4.72 17.99 -13.14
CA TRP A 721 -6.00 18.56 -12.72
C TRP A 721 -5.84 19.69 -11.69
N ASP A 722 -5.01 19.49 -10.66
CA ASP A 722 -4.78 20.47 -9.59
C ASP A 722 -4.16 21.76 -10.13
N VAL A 723 -3.30 21.64 -11.15
CA VAL A 723 -2.63 22.78 -11.79
C VAL A 723 -3.52 23.48 -12.81
N TYR A 724 -4.19 22.74 -13.69
CA TYR A 724 -4.86 23.32 -14.87
C TYR A 724 -6.39 23.35 -14.83
N GLU A 725 -7.03 22.65 -13.91
CA GLU A 725 -8.50 22.59 -13.86
C GLU A 725 -9.08 23.20 -12.58
N ARG A 726 -8.34 23.11 -11.48
CA ARG A 726 -8.81 23.53 -10.15
C ARG A 726 -9.26 24.99 -10.07
N PHE A 727 -8.53 25.92 -10.70
CA PHE A 727 -8.84 27.36 -10.60
C PHE A 727 -10.24 27.70 -11.13
N ARG A 728 -10.80 26.86 -12.01
CA ARG A 728 -12.15 27.04 -12.57
C ARG A 728 -13.24 26.83 -11.52
N LEU A 729 -12.98 25.98 -10.52
CA LEU A 729 -13.92 25.74 -9.44
C LEU A 729 -13.93 26.91 -8.45
N ASP A 730 -12.75 27.50 -8.21
CA ASP A 730 -12.59 28.58 -7.24
C ASP A 730 -13.11 29.94 -7.77
N GLY A 731 -13.14 30.16 -9.08
CA GLY A 731 -13.57 31.41 -9.72
C GLY A 731 -15.08 31.63 -9.88
N SER A 732 -15.92 30.67 -9.48
CA SER A 732 -17.39 30.79 -9.66
C SER A 732 -18.12 31.58 -8.57
N GLU A 733 -17.41 32.00 -7.51
CA GLU A 733 -17.96 32.88 -6.46
C GLU A 733 -17.58 34.35 -6.71
N GLY A 734 -18.27 35.01 -7.65
CA GLY A 734 -18.38 36.47 -7.66
C GLY A 734 -17.95 37.24 -8.91
N LEU A 735 -18.52 36.93 -10.07
CA LEU A 735 -18.64 37.97 -11.10
C LEU A 735 -19.81 38.88 -10.72
N PRO A 736 -19.61 40.21 -10.59
CA PRO A 736 -20.71 41.14 -10.40
C PRO A 736 -21.61 41.10 -11.65
N ASP A 737 -22.91 40.97 -11.43
CA ASP A 737 -23.93 41.09 -12.48
C ASP A 737 -23.62 42.35 -13.31
N SER A 738 -23.28 42.16 -14.58
CA SER A 738 -23.08 43.28 -15.48
C SER A 738 -24.45 43.87 -15.77
N ASP A 739 -24.77 44.98 -15.10
CA ASP A 739 -25.88 45.85 -15.44
C ASP A 739 -25.78 46.20 -16.93
N SER A 740 -26.65 45.59 -17.74
CA SER A 740 -26.84 45.97 -19.13
C SER A 740 -27.75 47.20 -19.14
N ASP A 741 -27.14 48.37 -19.16
CA ASP A 741 -27.78 49.62 -19.53
C ASP A 741 -28.32 49.51 -20.97
N SER A 742 -29.63 49.36 -21.07
CA SER A 742 -30.38 49.53 -22.31
C SER A 742 -31.23 50.79 -22.17
N ASP A 743 -30.65 51.93 -22.55
CA ASP A 743 -31.37 53.16 -22.84
C ASP A 743 -32.45 52.89 -23.90
N GLY A 744 -33.69 53.20 -23.55
CA GLY A 744 -34.85 53.06 -24.42
C GLY A 744 -35.98 53.97 -23.97
N ASP A 745 -35.86 55.25 -24.37
CA ASP A 745 -36.88 56.29 -24.27
C ASP A 745 -38.28 55.80 -24.68
N GLY A 746 -39.28 56.14 -23.88
CA GLY A 746 -40.67 55.76 -24.09
C GLY A 746 -41.63 56.56 -23.23
N ASP A 747 -41.91 57.76 -23.73
CA ASP A 747 -42.85 58.80 -23.33
C ASP A 747 -44.23 58.38 -22.78
N ASP A 748 -44.84 59.36 -22.10
CA ASP A 748 -46.26 59.63 -21.92
C ASP A 748 -47.11 59.01 -20.78
N SER A 749 -47.56 59.97 -19.95
CA SER A 749 -48.94 60.22 -19.49
C SER A 749 -49.40 59.75 -18.10
N ASN A 750 -49.63 60.77 -17.26
CA ASN A 750 -50.78 61.02 -16.38
C ASN A 750 -51.50 59.83 -15.74
N ASP A 751 -51.62 59.82 -14.41
CA ASP A 751 -52.83 60.32 -13.75
C ASP A 751 -52.72 60.25 -12.21
N ASP A 752 -53.24 61.31 -11.60
CA ASP A 752 -53.54 61.47 -10.18
C ASP A 752 -54.35 60.30 -9.61
N VAL A 753 -54.07 59.87 -8.36
CA VAL A 753 -55.11 59.75 -7.31
C VAL A 753 -54.47 59.75 -5.90
N ASP A 754 -54.76 60.79 -5.13
CA ASP A 754 -54.75 60.82 -3.65
C ASP A 754 -55.84 59.90 -3.09
N VAL A 755 -55.53 58.98 -2.17
CA VAL A 755 -56.54 58.48 -1.22
C VAL A 755 -55.94 58.25 0.18
N ASP A 756 -56.63 58.91 1.12
CA ASP A 756 -56.58 58.95 2.57
C ASP A 756 -56.26 57.66 3.37
N SER A 757 -55.73 57.97 4.57
CA SER A 757 -55.80 57.27 5.88
C SER A 757 -57.20 56.67 6.21
N PRO A 758 -57.45 55.87 7.29
CA PRO A 758 -56.79 55.94 8.61
C PRO A 758 -56.71 54.65 9.47
N GLU A 759 -56.09 54.86 10.65
CA GLU A 759 -56.30 54.29 11.99
C GLU A 759 -57.39 53.21 12.19
N GLU A 760 -57.07 52.15 12.96
CA GLU A 760 -57.93 51.63 14.05
C GLU A 760 -57.09 50.90 15.12
N ASP A 761 -57.10 51.50 16.31
CA ASP A 761 -57.41 50.95 17.63
C ASP A 761 -56.80 49.66 18.27
N SER A 762 -56.40 49.92 19.52
CA SER A 762 -56.03 49.08 20.69
C SER A 762 -57.13 48.07 21.11
N PRO A 763 -56.99 47.14 22.12
CA PRO A 763 -56.25 47.34 23.38
C PRO A 763 -55.70 46.11 24.18
N ASP A 764 -54.94 46.48 25.22
CA ASP A 764 -54.73 45.88 26.55
C ASP A 764 -55.09 44.41 26.83
N ALA A 765 -54.13 43.66 27.40
CA ALA A 765 -54.25 43.09 28.77
C ALA A 765 -53.01 42.25 29.17
N ASN A 766 -52.23 42.76 30.12
CA ASN A 766 -51.57 41.97 31.17
C ASN A 766 -52.47 42.10 32.43
N PRO A 767 -52.46 41.25 33.49
CA PRO A 767 -51.44 40.27 33.88
C PRO A 767 -51.99 38.94 34.46
N LYS A 768 -51.15 37.90 34.62
CA LYS A 768 -51.18 37.03 35.82
C LYS A 768 -50.00 36.07 35.95
N LYS A 769 -49.56 35.99 37.21
CA LYS A 769 -48.63 35.03 37.82
C LYS A 769 -49.08 33.56 37.61
N GLY A 770 -48.10 32.68 37.43
CA GLY A 770 -48.15 31.24 37.72
C GLY A 770 -46.70 30.75 37.79
N GLU A 771 -46.10 30.70 38.97
CA GLU A 771 -45.97 29.49 39.81
C GLU A 771 -45.12 28.38 39.18
N GLY A 772 -44.08 28.01 39.92
CA GLY A 772 -42.96 27.21 39.44
C GLY A 772 -43.28 25.74 39.16
N SER A 773 -42.66 25.22 38.13
CA SER A 773 -42.56 23.79 37.87
C SER A 773 -41.25 23.25 38.46
N LYS A 774 -41.46 22.40 39.46
CA LYS A 774 -40.47 21.74 40.30
C LYS A 774 -39.56 20.80 39.51
N LYS A 775 -38.30 20.79 39.93
CA LYS A 775 -37.32 19.71 39.73
C LYS A 775 -37.95 18.36 40.10
N ARG A 776 -37.86 17.38 39.19
CA ARG A 776 -38.14 15.97 39.48
C ARG A 776 -37.07 15.44 40.46
N PRO A 777 -37.45 14.80 41.58
CA PRO A 777 -36.52 13.98 42.35
C PRO A 777 -36.41 12.59 41.73
N TYR A 778 -35.17 12.09 41.71
CA TYR A 778 -34.82 10.73 41.33
C TYR A 778 -34.97 9.86 42.58
N GLU A 779 -35.94 8.94 42.60
CA GLU A 779 -36.04 7.90 43.63
C GLU A 779 -35.01 6.80 43.36
N PRO A 780 -34.29 6.30 44.39
CA PRO A 780 -33.51 5.09 44.29
C PRO A 780 -34.39 3.87 44.61
N GLU A 781 -34.43 2.90 43.69
CA GLU A 781 -34.97 1.57 43.96
C GLU A 781 -34.05 0.83 44.94
N GLU A 782 -34.59 0.52 46.11
CA GLU A 782 -34.02 -0.40 47.09
C GLU A 782 -34.28 -1.83 46.62
N GLY A 783 -33.22 -2.53 46.22
CA GLY A 783 -33.23 -3.97 46.03
C GLY A 783 -32.84 -4.66 47.33
N GLU A 784 -33.81 -5.30 47.97
CA GLU A 784 -33.64 -6.20 49.10
C GLU A 784 -32.90 -7.48 48.63
N GLU A 785 -31.76 -7.80 49.23
CA GLU A 785 -31.16 -9.15 49.16
C GLU A 785 -31.26 -9.79 50.54
N GLU A 786 -31.87 -10.98 50.56
CA GLU A 786 -32.19 -11.80 51.72
C GLU A 786 -30.94 -12.37 52.41
N ASP A 787 -30.96 -12.30 53.75
CA ASP A 787 -30.09 -13.05 54.65
C ASP A 787 -30.45 -14.55 54.68
N GLY A 788 -29.46 -15.40 54.39
CA GLY A 788 -29.55 -16.86 54.51
C GLY A 788 -28.41 -17.45 55.35
N HIS A 789 -28.77 -17.94 56.53
CA HIS A 789 -27.92 -18.40 57.64
C HIS A 789 -27.09 -19.69 57.40
N THR A 790 -25.89 -19.71 58.01
CA THR A 790 -25.18 -20.85 58.69
C THR A 790 -24.66 -22.04 57.88
N THR A 791 -23.37 -22.39 57.99
CA THR A 791 -22.92 -23.32 59.04
C THR A 791 -21.44 -23.20 59.43
N LYS A 792 -21.21 -23.36 60.73
CA LYS A 792 -19.96 -23.39 61.48
C LYS A 792 -19.03 -24.54 61.05
N LYS A 793 -17.71 -24.30 61.10
CA LYS A 793 -16.79 -25.21 61.79
C LYS A 793 -15.55 -24.48 62.32
N GLN A 794 -15.42 -24.53 63.65
CA GLN A 794 -14.26 -24.14 64.44
C GLN A 794 -13.02 -24.96 64.05
N LYS A 795 -11.83 -24.36 64.11
CA LYS A 795 -10.79 -24.84 65.03
C LYS A 795 -9.71 -23.78 65.32
N HIS A 796 -9.37 -23.76 66.60
CA HIS A 796 -8.38 -23.02 67.36
C HIS A 796 -7.00 -22.78 66.73
N GLY A 797 -6.37 -21.68 67.17
CA GLY A 797 -4.93 -21.49 67.20
C GLY A 797 -4.60 -20.09 67.69
N ASP A 798 -4.39 -19.96 69.00
CA ASP A 798 -4.22 -18.75 69.79
C ASP A 798 -2.73 -18.33 69.88
N GLU A 799 -2.49 -17.13 70.44
CA GLU A 799 -1.22 -16.54 70.95
C GLU A 799 -0.34 -15.77 69.93
N SER A 800 -0.35 -14.42 69.97
CA SER A 800 0.46 -13.49 70.81
C SER A 800 1.79 -13.13 70.10
N GLU A 801 2.42 -11.95 70.16
CA GLU A 801 2.23 -10.65 70.78
C GLU A 801 3.21 -9.68 70.07
N GLN A 802 2.85 -8.39 70.01
CA GLN A 802 3.70 -7.19 70.13
C GLN A 802 4.92 -6.88 69.21
N SER A 803 4.82 -5.68 68.61
CA SER A 803 5.78 -4.55 68.67
C SER A 803 6.61 -4.16 67.44
N HIS A 804 6.34 -2.91 67.02
CA HIS A 804 7.20 -1.82 66.57
C HIS A 804 8.41 -2.01 65.62
N THR A 805 8.32 -1.24 64.53
CA THR A 805 9.38 -0.45 63.85
C THR A 805 10.59 -1.19 63.28
N ASN A 806 10.73 -1.16 61.94
CA ASN A 806 11.96 -0.71 61.25
C ASN A 806 11.77 -0.75 59.73
N GLY A 807 12.25 0.29 59.04
CA GLY A 807 12.17 0.47 57.58
C GLY A 807 12.91 -0.61 56.78
N PRO A 808 12.63 -0.74 55.47
CA PRO A 808 13.14 -1.85 54.68
C PRO A 808 14.63 -1.64 54.36
N LYS A 809 15.48 -2.45 55.00
CA LYS A 809 16.84 -2.75 54.52
C LYS A 809 16.74 -3.78 53.37
N THR A 810 17.22 -3.40 52.19
CA THR A 810 17.38 -4.31 51.04
C THR A 810 18.39 -5.40 51.37
N LYS A 811 17.91 -6.65 51.52
CA LYS A 811 18.78 -7.83 51.60
C LYS A 811 19.19 -8.23 50.18
N GLU A 812 20.49 -8.17 49.87
CA GLU A 812 21.06 -8.81 48.68
C GLU A 812 20.76 -10.32 48.74
N LYS A 813 19.93 -10.80 47.82
CA LYS A 813 19.73 -12.24 47.62
C LYS A 813 20.94 -12.79 46.87
N LYS A 814 21.79 -13.58 47.54
CA LYS A 814 22.77 -14.43 46.87
C LYS A 814 22.02 -15.45 46.01
N ARG A 815 22.12 -15.34 44.69
CA ARG A 815 21.55 -16.30 43.74
C ARG A 815 22.38 -17.57 43.74
N VAL A 816 21.73 -18.73 43.77
CA VAL A 816 22.37 -20.06 43.74
C VAL A 816 22.11 -20.66 42.37
N VAL A 817 23.18 -20.91 41.60
CA VAL A 817 23.10 -21.57 40.29
C VAL A 817 22.80 -23.06 40.49
N ALA A 818 21.76 -23.57 39.84
CA ALA A 818 21.40 -24.99 39.87
C ALA A 818 22.05 -25.72 38.67
N TYR A 819 22.61 -26.91 38.91
CA TYR A 819 23.27 -27.69 37.85
C TYR A 819 22.39 -28.86 37.40
N PRO A 820 22.38 -29.22 36.10
CA PRO A 820 21.67 -30.40 35.61
C PRO A 820 22.18 -31.69 36.28
N LYS A 821 21.31 -32.70 36.38
CA LYS A 821 21.63 -33.98 37.02
C LYS A 821 22.88 -34.61 36.38
N GLY A 822 23.91 -34.85 37.19
CA GLY A 822 25.22 -35.36 36.74
C GLY A 822 26.33 -34.30 36.62
N PHE A 823 25.99 -33.01 36.76
CA PHE A 823 26.94 -31.91 36.75
C PHE A 823 27.02 -31.21 38.11
N THR A 824 28.19 -30.68 38.43
CA THR A 824 28.50 -29.88 39.60
C THR A 824 29.21 -28.61 39.15
N LYS A 825 29.38 -27.64 40.05
CA LYS A 825 30.15 -26.40 39.79
C LYS A 825 31.53 -26.67 39.15
N ASN A 826 32.15 -27.80 39.48
CA ASN A 826 33.51 -28.14 39.04
C ASN A 826 33.55 -29.16 37.89
N THR A 827 32.41 -29.68 37.45
CA THR A 827 32.32 -30.69 36.38
C THR A 827 31.54 -30.21 35.16
N LEU A 828 31.05 -28.97 35.16
CA LEU A 828 30.45 -28.33 34.00
C LEU A 828 31.56 -27.92 33.02
N PRO A 829 31.50 -28.33 31.73
CA PRO A 829 32.38 -27.78 30.69
C PRO A 829 32.26 -26.25 30.63
N GLU A 830 33.30 -25.56 30.15
CA GLU A 830 33.22 -24.11 29.92
C GLU A 830 32.02 -23.81 29.02
N LEU A 831 31.27 -22.74 29.32
CA LEU A 831 30.02 -22.39 28.62
C LEU A 831 30.20 -22.29 27.10
N ALA A 832 31.37 -21.86 26.63
CA ALA A 832 31.73 -21.79 25.20
C ALA A 832 31.95 -23.17 24.54
N SER A 833 32.14 -24.23 25.33
CA SER A 833 32.39 -25.60 24.88
C SER A 833 31.17 -26.52 24.96
N LEU A 834 30.04 -26.03 25.47
CA LEU A 834 28.81 -26.83 25.57
C LEU A 834 28.25 -27.12 24.17
N GLN A 835 28.05 -28.41 23.87
CA GLN A 835 27.40 -28.84 22.63
C GLN A 835 25.93 -28.39 22.61
N SER A 836 25.36 -28.20 21.41
CA SER A 836 24.02 -27.59 21.20
C SER A 836 22.89 -28.24 21.99
N LYS A 837 23.01 -29.53 22.36
CA LYS A 837 22.00 -30.27 23.12
C LYS A 837 22.04 -30.00 24.64
N GLN A 838 23.14 -29.49 25.18
CA GLN A 838 23.33 -29.30 26.63
C GLN A 838 22.92 -27.90 27.10
N LEU A 839 23.06 -26.91 26.23
CA LEU A 839 22.73 -25.51 26.53
C LEU A 839 21.24 -25.29 26.86
N PRO A 840 20.26 -25.87 26.13
CA PRO A 840 18.84 -25.72 26.46
C PRO A 840 18.48 -26.28 27.84
N ILE A 841 19.15 -27.36 28.28
CA ILE A 841 18.94 -27.97 29.60
C ILE A 841 19.46 -27.04 30.69
N LEU A 842 20.64 -26.43 30.49
CA LEU A 842 21.22 -25.48 31.44
C LEU A 842 20.37 -24.20 31.57
N MET A 843 19.86 -23.69 30.44
CA MET A 843 18.96 -22.52 30.41
C MET A 843 17.61 -22.82 31.05
N THR A 844 17.09 -24.03 30.87
CA THR A 844 15.82 -24.45 31.51
C THR A 844 15.97 -24.53 33.03
N VAL A 845 17.09 -25.06 33.52
CA VAL A 845 17.34 -25.23 34.96
C VAL A 845 17.66 -23.91 35.67
N ASN A 846 18.16 -22.90 34.96
CA ASN A 846 18.51 -21.58 35.50
C ASN A 846 17.78 -20.44 34.78
N LYS A 847 16.50 -20.64 34.46
CA LYS A 847 15.71 -19.72 33.64
C LYS A 847 15.74 -18.27 34.17
N ASP A 848 15.83 -18.10 35.48
CA ASP A 848 15.92 -16.81 36.18
C ASP A 848 17.27 -16.07 36.01
N LEU A 849 18.32 -16.75 35.57
CA LEU A 849 19.61 -16.12 35.20
C LEU A 849 19.61 -15.60 33.76
N PHE A 850 18.79 -16.19 32.88
CA PHE A 850 18.78 -15.89 31.45
C PHE A 850 17.63 -14.97 31.02
N ASP A 851 16.56 -14.90 31.81
CA ASP A 851 15.50 -13.92 31.61
C ASP A 851 15.94 -12.55 32.17
N GLY A 852 16.66 -11.79 31.34
CA GLY A 852 17.12 -10.44 31.66
C GLY A 852 15.97 -9.44 31.75
N HIS A 853 15.59 -9.04 32.97
CA HIS A 853 14.85 -7.79 33.17
C HIS A 853 15.78 -6.61 32.89
N SER A 854 15.68 -5.98 31.72
CA SER A 854 16.12 -4.61 31.52
C SER A 854 15.09 -3.68 32.16
N THR A 855 15.36 -3.21 33.37
CA THR A 855 14.74 -1.99 33.88
C THR A 855 15.34 -0.80 33.13
N SER A 856 14.57 -0.23 32.21
CA SER A 856 14.68 1.16 31.77
C SER A 856 13.38 1.86 32.10
#